data_AF-A0A3A0CS25-F1
#
_entry.id   AF-A0A3A0CS25-F1
#
_cell.length_a   1.000
_cell.length_b   1.000
_cell.length_c   1.000
_cell.angle_alpha   90.00
_cell.angle_beta   90.00
_cell.angle_gamma   90.00
#
_symmetry.space_group_name_H-M   'P 1'
#
loop_
_entity.id
_entity.type
_entity.pdbx_description
1 polymer ?
#
loop_
_entity_poly.entity_id
_entity_poly.type
_entity_poly.pdbx_seq_one_letter_code
_entity_poly.pdbx_strand_id
1 'polypeptide(L)'
;MSQHPRFHTLAQILFLSVALLLPGVARAQVLNTDPKRDPGAKPEPLRQVRMTALDYAALEHEDAIRAAEGLAPRYAIPNAVQMTPDNAGAWTTLPDGRRRWTLDIACDNARSMNLGFTHYVMPDDGRLDFRAADGTVAVRPFTAADNEEHGELWTPPINTNHVVVEVTLPVEQVPALDLVLGSINVGYRRFGEIAAEAGAEPRSGSCNVDVACSTADPWESEVNSVAVISTGGSTFCTGFMVNNTAQDLKPYFMTANHCGIGAGNAASLVVFWNYQNSTCRGIPGGGGVGDGVLTDFQTGSFFRAAASVSDFTLVELDEMPNPDWQVSYAGWDRQGLNPPSGACIHHPNTDEKRISLYDIAVRPDRPSHGSSWGCSDFPGPGDNTHIKVYWSLGVTEPGSSGSPLFDNNHRVIGQLHGGASACGQTGDNLSDCYGRISRSWTGNGTSSSRLSDWLDPGNTGALFVDTISGLGMGVAPAGPTLHLGQVGGPFTNPSVVYTLSNPSPNPINYTVSLTAGFGILINGGVSPVNGTLAALGGTADITVTLGPAVNALGAGIYNETIDFTDTTNNRTLSRLHTVEVGTTGFDTSPAGGLSAGGPVGGPFTATQVYTLTSTRPTPVTVQIAASDPWISLNGGAGPLNVVLTGVGDTANVTVGYSAAANALAAGLYSGSVTFTNASGGSGTTSRPVALDVGRYSYNDGGLPVAINDNATVTRTITVTDNYCIADVDVRIDITHTYIGDLTVDVTSPGGTTVRLHNRTGGSADDIHKLYNDGVTNPDGPGTLADFSGTQVQGVWTLTVRDNASADVGTLDTWTLKIASTGSGACPTRELIHDYPLTTNPGWSTQGQWAYGVPLGSGGDPSSGFTGSNVYGYNLAGQYPNNMASVQYLTTTGINCSGLTGTQLRFRRWLGVESSSYDHASIQVSNNGMTWTTIYDHTGGSFTDPSWQLMSYDISAVADGQGAIFIRWGMGPTDSSVTYCGWNIDDVQIWAFVADPCEGILLADVNGDTFIDGADVQMFVDTLLNPGSAKPPELCAADMTQNDAVEMSDVAPFVNEVLGQ
;
A
#
# COMPACT_ATOMS: atom_id res chain seq x y z
N MET A 1 59.18 90.34 -7.83
CA MET A 1 58.46 91.30 -6.96
C MET A 1 57.53 90.51 -6.05
N SER A 2 57.39 90.90 -4.77
CA SER A 2 56.31 90.63 -3.79
C SER A 2 55.42 89.36 -3.89
N GLN A 3 55.14 88.55 -2.85
CA GLN A 3 55.73 88.31 -1.51
C GLN A 3 55.18 86.95 -0.95
N HIS A 4 55.83 86.39 0.08
CA HIS A 4 55.49 85.20 0.89
C HIS A 4 54.28 85.43 1.86
N PRO A 5 53.80 84.48 2.74
CA PRO A 5 54.46 83.29 3.31
C PRO A 5 53.77 81.89 3.20
N ARG A 6 53.46 81.18 4.32
CA ARG A 6 53.90 79.77 4.55
C ARG A 6 53.16 78.93 5.63
N PHE A 7 53.11 77.60 5.39
CA PHE A 7 53.31 76.42 6.30
C PHE A 7 52.61 76.22 7.68
N HIS A 8 52.18 74.95 7.92
CA HIS A 8 51.99 74.21 9.21
C HIS A 8 50.88 74.70 10.20
N THR A 9 50.24 73.90 11.08
CA THR A 9 50.40 72.49 11.58
C THR A 9 49.02 71.86 11.93
N LEU A 10 48.97 70.60 12.39
CA LEU A 10 47.78 69.87 12.87
C LEU A 10 47.09 70.45 14.14
N ALA A 11 45.78 70.16 14.25
CA ALA A 11 44.98 69.82 15.45
C ALA A 11 44.35 70.88 16.39
N GLN A 12 43.10 70.55 16.78
CA GLN A 12 42.33 70.86 18.01
C GLN A 12 41.52 72.18 18.21
N ILE A 13 40.39 71.97 18.93
CA ILE A 13 39.32 72.84 19.52
C ILE A 13 37.97 72.60 18.82
N LEU A 14 36.96 71.86 19.32
CA LEU A 14 36.52 71.32 20.63
C LEU A 14 35.49 72.19 21.42
N PHE A 15 34.30 71.60 21.65
CA PHE A 15 33.14 72.03 22.48
C PHE A 15 32.29 73.24 21.98
N LEU A 16 30.96 73.32 22.21
CA LEU A 16 30.06 72.60 23.14
C LEU A 16 28.57 72.57 22.64
N SER A 17 27.88 71.42 22.75
CA SER A 17 26.48 71.19 23.27
C SER A 17 25.94 69.82 22.75
N VAL A 18 25.73 68.73 23.53
CA VAL A 18 24.85 68.48 24.71
C VAL A 18 23.37 68.69 24.36
N ALA A 19 22.40 67.77 24.46
CA ALA A 19 22.27 66.35 24.88
C ALA A 19 21.18 65.68 23.97
N LEU A 20 20.90 64.36 23.87
CA LEU A 20 20.80 63.29 24.88
C LEU A 20 21.51 61.99 24.42
N LEU A 21 22.17 61.32 25.37
CA LEU A 21 22.60 59.93 25.26
C LEU A 21 21.87 59.12 26.34
N LEU A 22 21.17 58.06 25.92
CA LEU A 22 20.75 56.96 26.78
C LEU A 22 21.32 55.67 26.16
N PRO A 23 22.43 55.12 26.67
CA PRO A 23 22.82 53.77 26.32
C PRO A 23 21.87 52.81 27.04
N GLY A 24 21.03 52.10 26.27
CA GLY A 24 20.25 50.98 26.76
C GLY A 24 21.17 49.81 27.11
N VAL A 25 21.86 49.89 28.25
CA VAL A 25 22.69 48.80 28.76
C VAL A 25 21.75 47.69 29.23
N ALA A 26 21.51 46.70 28.37
CA ALA A 26 20.87 45.45 28.72
C ALA A 26 21.75 44.70 29.73
N ARG A 27 21.57 44.99 31.01
CA ARG A 27 22.16 44.20 32.10
C ARG A 27 21.46 42.85 32.15
N ALA A 28 22.13 41.79 31.71
CA ALA A 28 21.82 40.45 32.19
C ALA A 28 21.89 40.45 33.73
N GLN A 29 20.77 40.14 34.39
CA GLN A 29 20.70 40.15 35.85
C GLN A 29 21.39 38.91 36.44
N VAL A 30 22.67 39.06 36.80
CA VAL A 30 23.33 38.12 37.72
C VAL A 30 22.88 38.46 39.15
N LEU A 31 21.82 37.80 39.60
CA LEU A 31 21.42 37.80 41.01
C LEU A 31 22.38 36.92 41.82
N ASN A 32 22.99 37.48 42.88
CA ASN A 32 23.82 36.73 43.82
C ASN A 32 23.81 37.34 45.24
N THR A 33 23.24 36.60 46.18
CA THR A 33 23.27 36.68 47.67
C THR A 33 22.66 35.34 48.15
N ASP A 34 23.11 34.59 49.16
CA ASP A 34 24.05 34.80 50.27
C ASP A 34 24.58 33.41 50.72
N PRO A 35 25.70 33.24 51.45
CA PRO A 35 26.35 31.93 51.58
C PRO A 35 25.90 31.10 52.79
N LYS A 36 25.55 29.83 52.57
CA LYS A 36 25.78 28.72 53.50
C LYS A 36 25.73 27.37 52.80
N ARG A 37 26.64 26.49 53.20
CA ARG A 37 26.93 25.18 52.60
C ARG A 37 26.10 24.09 53.31
N ASP A 38 25.32 23.33 52.56
CA ASP A 38 24.62 22.13 53.04
C ASP A 38 25.00 20.92 52.14
N PRO A 39 25.62 19.84 52.67
CA PRO A 39 26.20 18.77 51.84
C PRO A 39 25.18 17.67 51.46
N GLY A 40 23.99 18.05 50.96
CA GLY A 40 22.89 17.12 50.71
C GLY A 40 21.92 17.45 49.56
N ALA A 41 22.30 18.34 48.63
CA ALA A 41 21.41 18.77 47.54
C ALA A 41 21.30 17.73 46.39
N LYS A 42 20.07 17.62 45.84
CA LYS A 42 19.75 16.90 44.60
C LYS A 42 20.40 17.59 43.38
N PRO A 43 20.54 16.94 42.21
CA PRO A 43 21.08 17.58 41.01
C PRO A 43 20.32 18.88 40.66
N GLU A 44 21.09 19.96 40.50
CA GLU A 44 20.60 21.28 40.09
C GLU A 44 19.90 21.21 38.72
N PRO A 45 18.79 21.94 38.52
CA PRO A 45 18.14 22.00 37.21
C PRO A 45 18.99 22.82 36.20
N LEU A 46 18.97 22.39 34.94
CA LEU A 46 19.64 23.08 33.83
C LEU A 46 19.26 24.57 33.79
N ARG A 47 20.26 25.45 33.85
CA ARG A 47 20.07 26.90 33.87
C ARG A 47 19.86 27.41 32.44
N GLN A 48 18.61 27.34 31.97
CA GLN A 48 18.17 27.81 30.65
C GLN A 48 18.56 29.29 30.42
N VAL A 49 19.14 29.57 29.25
CA VAL A 49 19.41 30.90 28.73
C VAL A 49 18.15 31.38 27.99
N ARG A 50 17.47 32.39 28.53
CA ARG A 50 16.34 33.04 27.86
C ARG A 50 16.77 34.33 27.19
N MET A 51 16.58 34.39 25.87
CA MET A 51 16.76 35.61 25.08
C MET A 51 15.56 36.55 25.25
N THR A 52 15.73 37.82 24.90
CA THR A 52 14.62 38.79 24.90
C THR A 52 13.76 38.59 23.66
N ALA A 53 12.44 38.57 23.83
CA ALA A 53 11.49 38.49 22.73
C ALA A 53 11.66 39.66 21.74
N LEU A 54 11.54 39.37 20.44
CA LEU A 54 11.73 40.35 19.38
C LEU A 54 10.49 41.22 19.15
N ASP A 55 10.68 42.51 18.87
CA ASP A 55 9.61 43.41 18.41
C ASP A 55 9.55 43.38 16.88
N TYR A 56 8.63 42.59 16.33
CA TYR A 56 8.48 42.43 14.89
C TYR A 56 8.08 43.73 14.17
N ALA A 57 7.32 44.63 14.81
CA ALA A 57 6.87 45.86 14.19
C ALA A 57 8.01 46.89 14.09
N ALA A 58 8.88 46.94 15.11
CA ALA A 58 10.12 47.70 15.02
C ALA A 58 11.07 47.13 13.95
N LEU A 59 11.24 45.81 13.89
CA LEU A 59 12.10 45.15 12.92
C LEU A 59 11.63 45.31 11.48
N GLU A 60 10.31 45.27 11.22
CA GLU A 60 9.73 45.54 9.90
C GLU A 60 10.05 46.99 9.45
N HIS A 61 9.94 47.97 10.35
CA HIS A 61 10.30 49.35 10.06
C HIS A 61 11.80 49.54 9.81
N GLU A 62 12.66 48.92 10.62
CA GLU A 62 14.12 48.92 10.40
C GLU A 62 14.49 48.29 9.06
N ASP A 63 13.89 47.15 8.71
CA ASP A 63 14.19 46.43 7.48
C ASP A 63 13.72 47.21 6.23
N ALA A 64 12.61 47.94 6.32
CA ALA A 64 12.18 48.84 5.25
C ALA A 64 13.20 49.97 5.01
N ILE A 65 13.81 50.52 6.07
CA ILE A 65 14.89 51.52 5.96
C ILE A 65 16.14 50.87 5.34
N ARG A 66 16.56 49.70 5.84
CA ARG A 66 17.73 48.96 5.32
C ARG A 66 17.57 48.60 3.83
N ALA A 67 16.37 48.20 3.42
CA ALA A 67 16.07 47.90 2.01
C ALA A 67 16.16 49.15 1.12
N ALA A 68 15.70 50.32 1.61
CA ALA A 68 15.85 51.59 0.91
C ALA A 68 17.32 52.05 0.82
N GLU A 69 18.19 51.60 1.72
CA GLU A 69 19.65 51.78 1.66
C GLU A 69 20.37 50.71 0.82
N GLY A 70 19.64 49.74 0.23
CA GLY A 70 20.18 48.62 -0.54
C GLY A 70 21.05 47.65 0.28
N LEU A 71 20.85 47.60 1.60
CA LEU A 71 21.54 46.64 2.47
C LEU A 71 20.91 45.27 2.37
N ALA A 72 21.72 44.22 2.53
CA ALA A 72 21.23 42.85 2.50
C ALA A 72 20.10 42.60 3.53
N PRO A 73 19.06 41.85 3.12
CA PRO A 73 17.94 41.53 3.99
C PRO A 73 18.37 40.66 5.17
N ARG A 74 17.73 40.86 6.32
CA ARG A 74 17.97 40.13 7.56
C ARG A 74 16.87 39.08 7.77
N TYR A 75 17.24 37.91 8.26
CA TYR A 75 16.29 36.90 8.78
C TYR A 75 16.36 36.75 10.30
N ALA A 76 17.47 37.13 10.92
CA ALA A 76 17.73 37.02 12.35
C ALA A 76 18.51 38.22 12.92
N ILE A 77 18.40 38.41 14.23
CA ILE A 77 19.11 39.44 15.00
C ILE A 77 20.23 38.78 15.83
N PRO A 78 21.51 39.09 15.57
CA PRO A 78 22.63 38.62 16.38
C PRO A 78 22.64 39.22 17.78
N ASN A 79 22.90 38.38 18.77
CA ASN A 79 23.14 38.80 20.15
C ASN A 79 24.51 38.29 20.57
N ALA A 80 25.47 39.21 20.68
CA ALA A 80 26.82 38.89 21.13
C ALA A 80 26.78 38.35 22.57
N VAL A 81 27.41 37.19 22.78
CA VAL A 81 27.55 36.50 24.06
C VAL A 81 28.99 36.03 24.24
N GLN A 82 29.31 35.51 25.43
CA GLN A 82 30.63 34.95 25.76
C GLN A 82 30.42 33.72 26.64
N MET A 83 29.84 32.67 26.06
CA MET A 83 29.46 31.45 26.77
C MET A 83 30.44 30.31 26.48
N THR A 84 30.92 29.66 27.54
CA THR A 84 31.85 28.52 27.48
C THR A 84 31.34 27.39 28.37
N PRO A 85 31.83 26.14 28.19
CA PRO A 85 31.46 25.03 29.06
C PRO A 85 31.80 25.17 30.55
N ASP A 86 32.60 26.18 30.92
CA ASP A 86 32.94 26.53 32.30
C ASP A 86 31.99 27.58 32.93
N ASN A 87 31.33 28.41 32.12
CA ASN A 87 30.52 29.54 32.60
C ASN A 87 29.01 29.41 32.30
N ALA A 88 28.63 28.50 31.41
CA ALA A 88 27.26 28.25 30.98
C ALA A 88 26.98 26.75 30.82
N GLY A 89 25.70 26.37 30.86
CA GLY A 89 25.27 24.97 30.74
C GLY A 89 25.61 24.12 31.98
N ALA A 90 25.53 22.80 31.83
CA ALA A 90 25.89 21.84 32.87
C ALA A 90 26.58 20.59 32.31
N TRP A 91 27.51 20.03 33.08
CA TRP A 91 28.16 18.76 32.77
C TRP A 91 27.49 17.59 33.48
N THR A 92 27.35 16.48 32.76
CA THR A 92 26.93 15.17 33.26
C THR A 92 27.93 14.09 32.85
N THR A 93 27.99 13.00 33.60
CA THR A 93 28.77 11.80 33.25
C THR A 93 27.82 10.74 32.74
N LEU A 94 28.12 10.17 31.58
CA LEU A 94 27.32 9.11 30.96
C LEU A 94 27.73 7.73 31.49
N PRO A 95 26.85 6.70 31.44
CA PRO A 95 27.15 5.36 31.94
C PRO A 95 28.33 4.65 31.23
N ASP A 96 28.68 5.10 30.03
CA ASP A 96 29.80 4.60 29.22
C ASP A 96 31.16 5.27 29.55
N GLY A 97 31.18 6.18 30.54
CA GLY A 97 32.39 6.90 30.97
C GLY A 97 32.62 8.23 30.26
N ARG A 98 31.85 8.57 29.21
CA ARG A 98 31.96 9.87 28.53
C ARG A 98 31.38 11.02 29.37
N ARG A 99 31.80 12.23 29.04
CA ARG A 99 31.26 13.48 29.59
C ARG A 99 30.33 14.13 28.57
N ARG A 100 29.18 14.59 29.04
CA ARG A 100 28.21 15.37 28.27
C ARG A 100 28.06 16.76 28.88
N TRP A 101 28.29 17.81 28.10
CA TRP A 101 27.87 19.17 28.42
C TRP A 101 26.54 19.47 27.73
N THR A 102 25.68 20.26 28.38
CA THR A 102 24.38 20.65 27.83
C THR A 102 24.07 22.10 28.16
N LEU A 103 23.70 22.88 27.14
CA LEU A 103 23.25 24.26 27.24
C LEU A 103 21.87 24.39 26.60
N ASP A 104 20.92 24.95 27.34
CA ASP A 104 19.53 25.16 26.90
C ASP A 104 19.33 26.64 26.58
N ILE A 105 18.88 26.95 25.36
CA ILE A 105 18.70 28.33 24.86
C ILE A 105 17.29 28.48 24.28
N ALA A 106 16.52 29.46 24.74
CA ALA A 106 15.15 29.69 24.30
C ALA A 106 14.83 31.17 24.06
N CYS A 107 13.92 31.45 23.13
CA CYS A 107 13.35 32.77 22.87
C CYS A 107 11.88 32.60 22.46
N ASP A 108 10.93 32.99 23.32
CA ASP A 108 9.52 32.55 23.20
C ASP A 108 8.88 32.86 21.82
N ASN A 109 9.28 33.94 21.13
CA ASN A 109 8.77 34.33 19.81
C ASN A 109 9.82 34.27 18.66
N ALA A 110 10.89 33.48 18.80
CA ALA A 110 11.75 33.20 17.66
C ALA A 110 11.06 32.27 16.64
N ARG A 111 11.34 32.48 15.34
CA ARG A 111 10.94 31.56 14.26
C ARG A 111 12.04 30.55 13.91
N SER A 112 13.28 30.95 14.13
CA SER A 112 14.46 30.09 14.01
C SER A 112 15.56 30.57 14.94
N MET A 113 16.58 29.74 15.15
CA MET A 113 17.79 30.10 15.90
C MET A 113 19.02 29.56 15.18
N ASN A 114 20.09 30.35 15.14
CA ASN A 114 21.42 29.87 14.74
C ASN A 114 22.48 30.43 15.68
N LEU A 115 23.65 29.80 15.70
CA LEU A 115 24.69 30.01 16.69
C LEU A 115 26.04 30.25 16.00
N GLY A 116 26.78 31.26 16.47
CA GLY A 116 28.14 31.55 16.04
C GLY A 116 29.13 31.26 17.16
N PHE A 117 29.99 30.26 16.97
CA PHE A 117 31.10 29.95 17.85
C PHE A 117 32.34 30.70 17.34
N THR A 118 32.84 31.63 18.14
CA THR A 118 34.05 32.41 17.81
C THR A 118 35.33 31.66 18.15
N HIS A 119 35.22 30.55 18.88
CA HIS A 119 36.26 29.54 19.06
C HIS A 119 35.59 28.16 18.97
N TYR A 120 36.09 27.30 18.09
CA TYR A 120 35.70 25.90 17.97
C TYR A 120 36.95 25.02 17.76
N VAL A 121 37.28 24.21 18.76
CA VAL A 121 38.26 23.13 18.68
C VAL A 121 37.70 21.91 19.40
N MET A 122 37.27 20.92 18.63
CA MET A 122 36.73 19.64 19.12
C MET A 122 37.83 18.56 19.14
N PRO A 123 38.06 17.85 20.26
CA PRO A 123 38.96 16.70 20.31
C PRO A 123 38.48 15.50 19.49
N ASP A 124 39.41 14.61 19.09
CA ASP A 124 39.11 13.31 18.46
C ASP A 124 38.08 12.52 19.29
N ASP A 125 37.09 11.85 18.67
CA ASP A 125 35.93 11.23 19.35
C ASP A 125 34.95 12.19 20.06
N GLY A 126 35.22 13.50 20.05
CA GLY A 126 34.29 14.54 20.49
C GLY A 126 33.26 14.91 19.41
N ARG A 127 32.05 15.28 19.85
CA ARG A 127 31.02 15.85 18.96
C ARG A 127 30.16 16.92 19.63
N LEU A 128 29.67 17.85 18.82
CA LEU A 128 28.69 18.90 19.12
C LEU A 128 27.39 18.61 18.38
N ASP A 129 26.32 18.31 19.12
CA ASP A 129 24.96 18.03 18.64
C ASP A 129 24.03 19.23 18.92
N PHE A 130 23.03 19.44 18.07
CA PHE A 130 21.93 20.39 18.30
C PHE A 130 20.58 19.67 18.26
N ARG A 131 19.67 20.00 19.18
CA ARG A 131 18.31 19.44 19.22
C ARG A 131 17.29 20.55 19.46
N ALA A 132 16.21 20.57 18.71
CA ALA A 132 15.04 21.33 19.10
C ALA A 132 14.33 20.63 20.27
N ALA A 133 13.62 21.39 21.10
CA ALA A 133 12.95 20.86 22.30
C ALA A 133 11.78 19.90 22.01
N ASP A 134 11.24 19.92 20.79
CA ASP A 134 10.25 18.96 20.30
C ASP A 134 10.86 17.61 19.85
N GLY A 135 12.18 17.49 19.89
CA GLY A 135 12.94 16.31 19.46
C GLY A 135 13.37 16.32 18.00
N THR A 136 13.04 17.36 17.22
CA THR A 136 13.54 17.48 15.84
C THR A 136 15.05 17.81 15.83
N VAL A 137 15.77 17.16 14.92
CA VAL A 137 17.22 17.34 14.70
C VAL A 137 17.41 17.70 13.24
N ALA A 138 17.70 18.97 12.97
CA ALA A 138 17.82 19.51 11.60
C ALA A 138 19.27 19.69 11.13
N VAL A 139 20.26 19.42 11.99
CA VAL A 139 21.69 19.72 11.75
C VAL A 139 22.51 18.48 12.06
N ARG A 140 23.50 18.18 11.21
CA ARG A 140 24.48 17.10 11.50
C ARG A 140 25.29 17.43 12.76
N PRO A 141 25.84 16.42 13.46
CA PRO A 141 26.87 16.67 14.46
C PRO A 141 28.09 17.34 13.82
N PHE A 142 28.73 18.24 14.57
CA PHE A 142 30.06 18.74 14.27
C PHE A 142 31.08 18.01 15.15
N THR A 143 32.28 17.77 14.63
CA THR A 143 33.30 16.87 15.18
C THR A 143 34.69 17.51 15.08
N ALA A 144 35.74 16.75 15.39
CA ALA A 144 37.13 17.17 15.14
C ALA A 144 37.47 17.40 13.65
N ALA A 145 36.65 16.89 12.71
CA ALA A 145 36.81 17.17 11.29
C ALA A 145 36.48 18.64 10.94
N ASP A 146 35.61 19.29 11.72
CA ASP A 146 35.15 20.67 11.52
C ASP A 146 36.08 21.72 12.17
N ASN A 147 37.33 21.35 12.47
CA ASN A 147 38.31 22.21 13.16
C ASN A 147 39.11 23.04 12.13
N GLU A 148 38.61 24.21 11.77
CA GLU A 148 39.20 25.04 10.70
C GLU A 148 40.32 26.00 11.14
N GLU A 149 41.18 26.43 10.20
CA GLU A 149 42.32 27.34 10.46
C GLU A 149 41.85 28.68 11.07
N HIS A 150 40.65 29.15 10.69
CA HIS A 150 40.08 30.39 11.25
C HIS A 150 39.44 30.19 12.64
N GLY A 151 39.25 28.95 13.11
CA GLY A 151 38.81 28.62 14.46
C GLY A 151 37.37 29.03 14.84
N GLU A 152 36.51 29.33 13.86
CA GLU A 152 35.11 29.67 14.09
C GLU A 152 34.19 28.57 13.55
N LEU A 153 32.96 28.47 14.06
CA LEU A 153 31.92 27.59 13.52
C LEU A 153 30.56 28.28 13.57
N TRP A 154 29.83 28.27 12.45
CA TRP A 154 28.51 28.91 12.36
C TRP A 154 27.44 27.90 11.93
N THR A 155 26.38 27.78 12.72
CA THR A 155 25.34 26.78 12.44
C THR A 155 24.38 27.28 11.36
N PRO A 156 23.74 26.38 10.59
CA PRO A 156 22.56 26.75 9.82
C PRO A 156 21.40 27.19 10.75
N PRO A 157 20.38 27.89 10.22
CA PRO A 157 19.13 28.16 10.92
C PRO A 157 18.38 26.89 11.29
N ILE A 158 18.12 26.73 12.59
CA ILE A 158 17.27 25.67 13.13
C ILE A 158 15.88 26.28 13.32
N ASN A 159 14.86 25.75 12.63
CA ASN A 159 13.48 26.26 12.69
C ASN A 159 12.79 25.85 14.00
N THR A 160 13.21 26.48 15.10
CA THR A 160 12.69 26.31 16.46
C THR A 160 12.83 27.61 17.24
N ASN A 161 12.07 27.72 18.33
CA ASN A 161 12.20 28.79 19.31
C ASN A 161 13.00 28.37 20.57
N HIS A 162 13.47 27.12 20.61
CA HIS A 162 14.16 26.50 21.74
C HIS A 162 15.17 25.45 21.25
N VAL A 163 16.46 25.74 21.39
CA VAL A 163 17.59 24.87 21.02
C VAL A 163 18.30 24.35 22.28
N VAL A 164 18.56 23.04 22.31
CA VAL A 164 19.48 22.40 23.24
C VAL A 164 20.78 22.09 22.50
N VAL A 165 21.87 22.66 22.98
CA VAL A 165 23.25 22.40 22.52
C VAL A 165 23.84 21.31 23.41
N GLU A 166 24.38 20.24 22.83
CA GLU A 166 24.99 19.13 23.56
C GLU A 166 26.41 18.87 23.03
N VAL A 167 27.41 18.81 23.91
CA VAL A 167 28.75 18.30 23.56
C VAL A 167 28.96 16.97 24.27
N THR A 168 29.44 15.95 23.57
CA THR A 168 29.79 14.64 24.16
C THR A 168 31.19 14.23 23.75
N LEU A 169 32.06 13.91 24.71
CA LEU A 169 33.44 13.44 24.48
C LEU A 169 33.98 12.58 25.65
N PRO A 170 35.06 11.79 25.46
CA PRO A 170 35.81 11.13 26.53
C PRO A 170 36.23 12.07 27.68
N VAL A 171 36.23 11.57 28.92
CA VAL A 171 36.46 12.39 30.12
C VAL A 171 37.87 13.00 30.19
N GLU A 172 38.85 12.27 29.66
CA GLU A 172 40.27 12.62 29.58
C GLU A 172 40.56 13.72 28.55
N GLN A 173 39.66 13.95 27.60
CA GLN A 173 39.79 14.96 26.55
C GLN A 173 39.07 16.27 26.85
N VAL A 174 38.24 16.34 27.90
CA VAL A 174 37.56 17.59 28.32
C VAL A 174 38.53 18.79 28.43
N PRO A 175 39.79 18.66 28.91
CA PRO A 175 40.74 19.78 28.94
C PRO A 175 41.27 20.25 27.57
N ALA A 176 40.98 19.53 26.48
CA ALA A 176 41.39 19.86 25.11
C ALA A 176 40.25 20.48 24.27
N LEU A 177 39.04 20.56 24.81
CA LEU A 177 37.91 21.26 24.20
C LEU A 177 38.08 22.78 24.37
N ASP A 178 38.25 23.52 23.27
CA ASP A 178 38.08 24.99 23.25
C ASP A 178 36.78 25.32 22.54
N LEU A 179 35.84 25.94 23.26
CA LEU A 179 34.51 26.24 22.75
C LEU A 179 33.99 27.54 23.35
N VAL A 180 33.87 28.57 22.51
CA VAL A 180 33.29 29.87 22.87
C VAL A 180 32.11 30.16 21.96
N LEU A 181 30.89 30.02 22.47
CA LEU A 181 29.70 30.53 21.84
C LEU A 181 29.73 32.07 21.95
N GLY A 182 29.93 32.72 20.80
CA GLY A 182 30.13 34.17 20.67
C GLY A 182 28.89 34.93 20.20
N SER A 183 27.94 34.27 19.52
CA SER A 183 26.68 34.88 19.11
C SER A 183 25.50 33.91 19.17
N ILE A 184 24.37 34.39 19.71
CA ILE A 184 23.06 33.73 19.64
C ILE A 184 22.17 34.55 18.72
N ASN A 185 21.83 34.00 17.56
CA ASN A 185 21.16 34.72 16.49
C ASN A 185 19.68 34.30 16.45
N VAL A 186 18.80 35.26 16.73
CA VAL A 186 17.36 35.03 16.96
C VAL A 186 16.58 35.38 15.70
N GLY A 187 16.00 34.37 15.05
CA GLY A 187 15.26 34.48 13.80
C GLY A 187 13.86 35.05 13.96
N TYR A 188 13.47 35.95 13.06
CA TYR A 188 12.12 36.51 12.93
C TYR A 188 11.53 36.37 11.52
N ARG A 189 12.34 35.99 10.53
CA ARG A 189 11.87 35.46 9.24
C ARG A 189 12.16 33.96 9.20
N ARG A 190 11.30 33.21 8.51
CA ARG A 190 11.45 31.75 8.32
C ARG A 190 12.45 31.50 7.19
N PHE A 191 13.23 30.42 7.30
CA PHE A 191 14.28 30.04 6.35
C PHE A 191 14.11 28.54 6.07
N GLY A 192 13.59 28.17 4.89
CA GLY A 192 13.28 26.79 4.47
C GLY A 192 12.35 25.97 5.39
N GLU A 193 11.08 26.36 5.53
CA GLU A 193 10.04 25.53 6.18
C GLU A 193 9.19 24.74 5.16
N ILE A 194 8.65 23.57 5.53
CA ILE A 194 7.98 22.66 4.58
C ILE A 194 6.44 22.54 4.82
N ALA A 195 5.87 23.27 5.80
CA ALA A 195 4.49 23.08 6.24
C ALA A 195 3.50 24.19 5.78
N ALA A 196 2.30 23.77 5.37
CA ALA A 196 1.20 24.63 4.98
C ALA A 196 0.33 25.04 6.20
N GLU A 197 0.62 26.20 6.80
CA GLU A 197 -0.34 26.88 7.67
C GLU A 197 -1.29 27.76 6.84
N ALA A 198 -2.59 27.68 7.12
CA ALA A 198 -3.59 28.48 6.42
C ALA A 198 -3.40 29.98 6.74
N GLY A 199 -3.03 30.77 5.74
CA GLY A 199 -2.72 32.20 5.88
C GLY A 199 -1.23 32.54 5.95
N ALA A 200 -0.33 31.61 5.63
CA ALA A 200 1.07 31.96 5.37
C ALA A 200 1.19 32.89 4.15
N GLU A 201 1.94 33.99 4.30
CA GLU A 201 2.24 34.94 3.22
C GLU A 201 3.00 34.26 2.06
N PRO A 202 2.84 34.72 0.80
CA PRO A 202 3.64 34.26 -0.34
C PRO A 202 5.14 34.45 -0.04
N ARG A 203 5.93 33.40 -0.21
CA ARG A 203 7.35 33.43 0.19
C ARG A 203 8.23 34.15 -0.82
N SER A 204 8.00 33.90 -2.10
CA SER A 204 8.53 34.68 -3.22
C SER A 204 7.39 35.01 -4.17
N GLY A 205 7.60 35.95 -5.10
CA GLY A 205 6.58 36.35 -6.05
C GLY A 205 6.13 35.21 -6.96
N SER A 206 4.83 35.19 -7.25
CA SER A 206 4.16 34.10 -7.98
C SER A 206 4.60 33.90 -9.44
N CYS A 207 5.34 34.85 -10.00
CA CYS A 207 5.86 34.79 -11.36
C CYS A 207 7.24 34.12 -11.49
N ASN A 208 7.90 33.81 -10.37
CA ASN A 208 9.17 33.10 -10.37
C ASN A 208 9.00 31.64 -10.80
N VAL A 209 10.03 31.05 -11.42
CA VAL A 209 9.99 29.71 -12.01
C VAL A 209 10.93 28.77 -11.26
N ASP A 210 10.43 27.64 -10.77
CA ASP A 210 11.26 26.62 -10.13
C ASP A 210 12.30 26.05 -11.09
N VAL A 211 13.51 25.76 -10.59
CA VAL A 211 14.53 25.03 -11.37
C VAL A 211 14.15 23.57 -11.66
N ALA A 212 13.07 23.05 -11.06
CA ALA A 212 12.47 21.76 -11.41
C ALA A 212 11.50 21.84 -12.63
N CYS A 213 11.28 23.03 -13.19
CA CYS A 213 10.52 23.21 -14.43
C CYS A 213 11.40 23.03 -15.66
N SER A 214 10.85 22.51 -16.76
CA SER A 214 11.59 22.24 -18.01
C SER A 214 12.23 23.46 -18.70
N THR A 215 11.91 24.67 -18.23
CA THR A 215 12.64 25.91 -18.54
C THR A 215 14.11 25.85 -18.12
N ALA A 216 14.43 25.10 -17.07
CA ALA A 216 15.76 24.94 -16.51
C ALA A 216 16.53 23.73 -17.07
N ASP A 217 15.91 22.82 -17.83
CA ASP A 217 16.59 21.63 -18.41
C ASP A 217 17.88 21.99 -19.18
N PRO A 218 17.98 23.09 -19.96
CA PRO A 218 19.23 23.46 -20.63
C PRO A 218 20.34 23.91 -19.66
N TRP A 219 20.00 24.27 -18.42
CA TRP A 219 20.82 24.99 -17.45
C TRP A 219 21.20 24.14 -16.23
N GLU A 220 20.99 22.82 -16.25
CA GLU A 220 21.19 21.92 -15.10
C GLU A 220 22.59 22.07 -14.45
N SER A 221 23.64 22.18 -15.27
CA SER A 221 25.00 22.43 -14.79
C SER A 221 25.13 23.75 -14.04
N GLU A 222 24.49 24.82 -14.53
CA GLU A 222 24.50 26.13 -13.90
C GLU A 222 23.61 26.17 -12.65
N VAL A 223 22.49 25.44 -12.64
CA VAL A 223 21.60 25.28 -11.47
C VAL A 223 22.36 24.71 -10.28
N ASN A 224 23.23 23.72 -10.52
CA ASN A 224 24.05 23.11 -9.48
C ASN A 224 25.23 23.98 -9.03
N SER A 225 25.48 25.14 -9.66
CA SER A 225 26.51 26.09 -9.19
C SER A 225 26.01 27.10 -8.15
N VAL A 226 24.69 27.27 -8.02
CA VAL A 226 24.06 28.33 -7.23
C VAL A 226 23.58 27.82 -5.87
N ALA A 227 23.73 28.64 -4.83
CA ALA A 227 23.27 28.40 -3.47
C ALA A 227 22.68 29.66 -2.81
N VAL A 228 21.75 29.45 -1.88
CA VAL A 228 21.38 30.49 -0.90
C VAL A 228 22.43 30.52 0.20
N ILE A 229 22.71 31.70 0.74
CA ILE A 229 23.71 31.90 1.79
C ILE A 229 23.16 32.65 2.99
N SER A 230 23.68 32.31 4.17
CA SER A 230 23.56 33.06 5.41
C SER A 230 24.95 33.61 5.78
N THR A 231 25.03 34.85 6.28
CA THR A 231 26.28 35.42 6.79
C THR A 231 26.05 36.22 8.07
N GLY A 232 27.03 36.20 8.97
CA GLY A 232 26.96 36.77 10.32
C GLY A 232 25.81 36.21 11.17
N GLY A 233 25.26 35.05 10.78
CA GLY A 233 24.03 34.48 11.34
C GLY A 233 22.78 35.36 11.21
N SER A 234 22.79 36.39 10.34
CA SER A 234 21.76 37.44 10.31
C SER A 234 21.21 37.74 8.94
N THR A 235 22.09 37.96 7.95
CA THR A 235 21.71 38.39 6.60
C THR A 235 21.76 37.25 5.62
N PHE A 236 20.99 37.37 4.55
CA PHE A 236 20.93 36.38 3.48
C PHE A 236 21.11 36.99 2.10
N CYS A 237 21.64 36.18 1.19
CA CYS A 237 21.89 36.49 -0.21
C CYS A 237 21.89 35.20 -1.04
N THR A 238 22.16 35.32 -2.34
CA THR A 238 22.53 34.22 -3.23
C THR A 238 24.03 34.30 -3.55
N GLY A 239 24.66 33.19 -3.89
CA GLY A 239 25.97 33.18 -4.53
C GLY A 239 26.16 31.93 -5.38
N PHE A 240 27.34 31.79 -5.96
CA PHE A 240 27.66 30.69 -6.87
C PHE A 240 29.13 30.29 -6.84
N MET A 241 29.41 29.01 -7.06
CA MET A 241 30.77 28.51 -7.30
C MET A 241 31.26 28.98 -8.67
N VAL A 242 32.52 29.41 -8.75
CA VAL A 242 33.10 29.95 -9.98
C VAL A 242 34.39 29.21 -10.38
N ASN A 243 34.47 28.83 -11.65
CA ASN A 243 35.62 28.13 -12.23
C ASN A 243 36.84 29.07 -12.39
N ASN A 244 38.03 28.53 -12.58
CA ASN A 244 39.26 29.27 -12.84
C ASN A 244 40.06 28.62 -13.98
N THR A 245 41.12 29.28 -14.48
CA THR A 245 41.88 28.80 -15.65
C THR A 245 42.76 27.55 -15.39
N ALA A 246 42.99 27.18 -14.12
CA ALA A 246 43.63 25.90 -13.77
C ALA A 246 42.62 24.74 -13.78
N GLN A 247 41.32 25.01 -13.63
CA GLN A 247 40.23 24.02 -13.60
C GLN A 247 40.45 22.93 -12.53
N ASP A 248 41.00 23.35 -11.39
CA ASP A 248 41.44 22.53 -10.25
C ASP A 248 40.34 22.29 -9.20
N LEU A 249 39.09 22.67 -9.51
CA LEU A 249 37.93 22.63 -8.60
C LEU A 249 38.15 23.36 -7.26
N LYS A 250 39.11 24.29 -7.21
CA LYS A 250 39.36 25.10 -6.03
C LYS A 250 38.11 25.91 -5.64
N PRO A 251 37.62 25.86 -4.39
CA PRO A 251 36.26 26.23 -4.02
C PRO A 251 36.02 27.74 -3.92
N TYR A 252 36.25 28.47 -5.01
CA TYR A 252 35.91 29.88 -5.11
C TYR A 252 34.41 30.07 -5.21
N PHE A 253 33.86 30.89 -4.31
CA PHE A 253 32.45 31.22 -4.24
C PHE A 253 32.26 32.73 -4.35
N MET A 254 31.38 33.17 -5.25
CA MET A 254 31.16 34.57 -5.60
C MET A 254 29.74 35.01 -5.25
N THR A 255 29.62 36.24 -4.75
CA THR A 255 28.36 36.90 -4.38
C THR A 255 28.53 38.43 -4.49
N ALA A 256 27.57 39.22 -3.99
CA ALA A 256 27.62 40.67 -4.02
C ALA A 256 28.37 41.29 -2.83
N ASN A 257 28.93 42.50 -3.01
CA ASN A 257 29.63 43.21 -1.93
C ASN A 257 28.66 43.79 -0.90
N HIS A 258 27.46 44.24 -1.30
CA HIS A 258 26.43 44.70 -0.36
C HIS A 258 25.84 43.57 0.52
N CYS A 259 26.14 42.29 0.22
CA CYS A 259 25.89 41.15 1.12
C CYS A 259 26.72 41.19 2.40
N GLY A 260 27.74 42.06 2.48
CA GLY A 260 28.44 42.38 3.73
C GLY A 260 29.52 41.38 4.14
N ILE A 261 29.95 40.49 3.25
CA ILE A 261 31.05 39.54 3.48
C ILE A 261 32.39 40.24 3.22
N GLY A 262 33.29 40.15 4.21
CA GLY A 262 34.62 40.73 4.18
C GLY A 262 35.63 39.96 5.02
N ALA A 263 36.86 40.45 5.10
CA ALA A 263 37.97 39.79 5.79
C ALA A 263 37.75 39.56 7.30
N GLY A 264 36.78 40.23 7.93
CA GLY A 264 36.47 40.09 9.36
C GLY A 264 35.25 39.21 9.69
N ASN A 265 34.59 38.62 8.69
CA ASN A 265 33.40 37.78 8.89
C ASN A 265 33.21 36.66 7.84
N ALA A 266 34.17 36.42 6.94
CA ALA A 266 34.07 35.36 5.93
C ALA A 266 33.83 33.96 6.54
N ALA A 267 34.42 33.68 7.70
CA ALA A 267 34.21 32.48 8.50
C ALA A 267 32.74 32.25 8.94
N SER A 268 31.90 33.29 8.91
CA SER A 268 30.48 33.22 9.25
C SER A 268 29.54 32.88 8.09
N LEU A 269 30.10 32.57 6.92
CA LEU A 269 29.35 32.15 5.75
C LEU A 269 28.83 30.71 5.94
N VAL A 270 27.52 30.52 5.80
CA VAL A 270 26.90 29.20 5.67
C VAL A 270 26.24 29.14 4.29
N VAL A 271 26.61 28.14 3.50
CA VAL A 271 26.18 27.94 2.11
C VAL A 271 25.25 26.74 2.04
N PHE A 272 24.09 26.90 1.40
CA PHE A 272 23.07 25.86 1.26
C PHE A 272 22.89 25.49 -0.21
N TRP A 273 23.43 24.32 -0.58
CA TRP A 273 23.25 23.71 -1.88
C TRP A 273 21.85 23.10 -2.01
N ASN A 274 21.43 22.83 -3.25
CA ASN A 274 20.24 22.04 -3.59
C ASN A 274 18.90 22.45 -2.96
N TYR A 275 18.82 23.63 -2.34
CA TYR A 275 17.58 24.16 -1.77
C TYR A 275 16.62 24.62 -2.88
N GLN A 276 15.88 23.67 -3.43
CA GLN A 276 14.98 23.86 -4.56
C GLN A 276 13.74 22.97 -4.40
N ASN A 277 12.64 23.37 -5.03
CA ASN A 277 11.40 22.60 -4.97
C ASN A 277 11.56 21.27 -5.73
N SER A 278 11.06 20.17 -5.17
CA SER A 278 11.20 18.83 -5.76
C SER A 278 10.45 18.66 -7.09
N THR A 279 9.46 19.52 -7.32
CA THR A 279 8.58 19.49 -8.49
C THR A 279 8.37 20.90 -9.07
N CYS A 280 8.05 20.99 -10.36
CA CYS A 280 7.67 22.26 -10.99
C CYS A 280 6.28 22.72 -10.50
N ARG A 281 6.19 23.82 -9.76
CA ARG A 281 4.89 24.45 -9.39
C ARG A 281 4.27 25.23 -10.56
N GLY A 282 5.06 25.57 -11.57
CA GLY A 282 4.66 26.38 -12.72
C GLY A 282 4.34 27.84 -12.36
N ILE A 283 3.80 28.60 -13.30
CA ILE A 283 3.33 29.98 -13.09
C ILE A 283 1.80 29.98 -13.07
N PRO A 284 1.11 30.56 -12.06
CA PRO A 284 1.64 31.38 -10.96
C PRO A 284 1.97 30.58 -9.69
N GLY A 285 2.22 29.27 -9.78
CA GLY A 285 2.46 28.40 -8.62
C GLY A 285 3.75 28.69 -7.86
N GLY A 286 4.72 29.40 -8.46
CA GLY A 286 6.02 29.66 -7.88
C GLY A 286 5.99 30.25 -6.46
N GLY A 287 5.06 31.16 -6.17
CA GLY A 287 4.96 31.83 -4.86
C GLY A 287 4.21 31.05 -3.77
N GLY A 288 3.77 29.82 -4.06
CA GLY A 288 3.16 28.92 -3.09
C GLY A 288 4.18 28.27 -2.14
N VAL A 289 3.70 27.57 -1.12
CA VAL A 289 4.55 26.80 -0.19
C VAL A 289 5.38 25.79 -0.99
N GLY A 290 6.69 25.74 -0.73
CA GLY A 290 7.60 24.76 -1.31
C GLY A 290 8.06 23.69 -0.33
N ASP A 291 8.79 22.71 -0.87
CA ASP A 291 9.27 21.52 -0.16
C ASP A 291 10.80 21.36 -0.14
N GLY A 292 11.53 22.41 -0.53
CA GLY A 292 12.99 22.40 -0.55
C GLY A 292 13.60 22.19 0.83
N VAL A 293 14.69 21.41 0.89
CA VAL A 293 15.44 21.11 2.12
C VAL A 293 16.75 21.90 2.19
N LEU A 294 17.22 22.14 3.41
CA LEU A 294 18.46 22.90 3.72
C LEU A 294 19.56 22.01 4.32
N THR A 295 19.50 20.69 4.08
CA THR A 295 20.42 19.70 4.66
C THR A 295 21.78 19.67 3.98
N ASP A 296 21.85 20.09 2.72
CA ASP A 296 23.08 20.12 1.91
C ASP A 296 23.84 21.42 2.17
N PHE A 297 24.34 21.60 3.40
CA PHE A 297 25.03 22.81 3.83
C PHE A 297 26.50 22.59 4.19
N GLN A 298 27.31 23.62 3.96
CA GLN A 298 28.66 23.77 4.52
C GLN A 298 28.81 25.15 5.18
N THR A 299 29.75 25.28 6.10
CA THR A 299 30.02 26.51 6.86
C THR A 299 31.50 26.83 6.82
N GLY A 300 31.81 28.12 6.81
CA GLY A 300 33.18 28.62 6.78
C GLY A 300 33.61 29.11 5.39
N SER A 301 34.51 30.09 5.39
CA SER A 301 35.21 30.56 4.19
C SER A 301 36.30 31.57 4.53
N PHE A 302 37.28 31.69 3.63
CA PHE A 302 38.29 32.74 3.66
C PHE A 302 38.01 33.83 2.63
N PHE A 303 38.12 35.09 3.05
CA PHE A 303 38.03 36.23 2.14
C PHE A 303 39.14 36.21 1.08
N ARG A 304 38.80 36.58 -0.16
CA ARG A 304 39.75 36.69 -1.28
C ARG A 304 39.76 38.07 -1.92
N ALA A 305 38.61 38.58 -2.35
CA ALA A 305 38.51 39.92 -2.91
C ALA A 305 37.10 40.51 -2.76
N ALA A 306 36.99 41.83 -2.66
CA ALA A 306 35.73 42.52 -2.88
C ALA A 306 35.92 43.94 -3.42
N ALA A 307 34.98 44.43 -4.22
CA ALA A 307 34.94 45.84 -4.63
C ALA A 307 33.52 46.35 -4.88
N SER A 308 33.20 47.47 -4.23
CA SER A 308 31.94 48.20 -4.41
C SER A 308 31.74 48.76 -5.83
N VAL A 309 32.82 48.96 -6.62
CA VAL A 309 32.74 49.56 -7.96
C VAL A 309 32.01 48.70 -9.01
N SER A 310 31.90 47.40 -8.75
CA SER A 310 31.06 46.46 -9.49
C SER A 310 30.36 45.49 -8.53
N ASP A 311 30.17 45.95 -7.29
CA ASP A 311 29.47 45.27 -6.20
C ASP A 311 29.73 43.77 -6.06
N PHE A 312 30.99 43.31 -6.14
CA PHE A 312 31.32 41.88 -6.08
C PHE A 312 32.10 41.53 -4.81
N THR A 313 31.89 40.31 -4.31
CA THR A 313 32.74 39.63 -3.32
C THR A 313 33.09 38.23 -3.82
N LEU A 314 34.35 37.84 -3.64
CA LEU A 314 34.89 36.50 -3.83
C LEU A 314 35.43 35.99 -2.49
N VAL A 315 35.00 34.81 -2.09
CA VAL A 315 35.60 34.01 -1.02
C VAL A 315 36.11 32.69 -1.58
N GLU A 316 36.90 31.99 -0.79
CA GLU A 316 37.26 30.59 -0.99
C GLU A 316 36.69 29.84 0.19
N LEU A 317 35.79 28.88 -0.04
CA LEU A 317 35.32 28.00 1.02
C LEU A 317 36.52 27.19 1.54
N ASP A 318 36.57 26.93 2.83
CA ASP A 318 37.59 26.09 3.48
C ASP A 318 37.52 24.65 2.97
N GLU A 319 36.31 24.09 2.98
CA GLU A 319 36.05 22.75 2.46
C GLU A 319 35.55 22.76 0.99
N MET A 320 35.93 21.73 0.24
CA MET A 320 35.28 21.42 -1.04
C MET A 320 33.84 20.95 -0.80
N PRO A 321 32.86 21.36 -1.63
CA PRO A 321 31.50 20.81 -1.54
C PRO A 321 31.50 19.28 -1.68
N ASN A 322 30.68 18.61 -0.86
CA ASN A 322 30.51 17.16 -0.87
C ASN A 322 30.14 16.70 -2.30
N PRO A 323 30.86 15.74 -2.90
CA PRO A 323 30.55 15.20 -4.23
C PRO A 323 29.10 14.73 -4.40
N ASP A 324 28.46 14.21 -3.34
CA ASP A 324 27.06 13.74 -3.40
C ASP A 324 26.07 14.87 -3.71
N TRP A 325 26.40 16.12 -3.38
CA TRP A 325 25.59 17.30 -3.70
C TRP A 325 25.69 17.75 -5.16
N GLN A 326 26.61 17.17 -5.94
CA GLN A 326 26.82 17.40 -7.38
C GLN A 326 27.03 18.88 -7.78
N VAL A 327 27.59 19.68 -6.87
CA VAL A 327 27.84 21.11 -7.07
C VAL A 327 28.76 21.35 -8.28
N SER A 328 28.37 22.28 -9.16
CA SER A 328 29.13 22.65 -10.36
C SER A 328 29.85 23.98 -10.18
N TYR A 329 30.89 24.23 -10.96
CA TYR A 329 31.70 25.45 -10.90
C TYR A 329 31.45 26.25 -12.18
N ALA A 330 30.73 27.36 -12.06
CA ALA A 330 30.24 28.14 -13.19
C ALA A 330 31.37 28.71 -14.06
N GLY A 331 31.21 28.62 -15.38
CA GLY A 331 32.04 29.33 -16.33
C GLY A 331 31.89 30.84 -16.22
N TRP A 332 32.82 31.61 -16.78
CA TRP A 332 32.74 33.08 -16.80
C TRP A 332 33.25 33.66 -18.11
N ASP A 333 32.78 34.85 -18.47
CA ASP A 333 33.25 35.64 -19.60
C ASP A 333 33.56 37.08 -19.15
N ARG A 334 34.79 37.53 -19.43
CA ARG A 334 35.28 38.88 -19.08
C ARG A 334 35.45 39.82 -20.27
N GLN A 335 34.96 39.45 -21.46
CA GLN A 335 35.04 40.27 -22.67
C GLN A 335 34.18 41.55 -22.58
N GLY A 336 33.22 41.58 -21.65
CA GLY A 336 32.37 42.76 -21.40
C GLY A 336 31.31 42.99 -22.47
N LEU A 337 30.94 41.93 -23.19
CA LEU A 337 29.85 41.93 -24.16
C LEU A 337 28.48 42.06 -23.45
N ASN A 338 27.46 42.44 -24.22
CA ASN A 338 26.05 42.40 -23.78
C ASN A 338 25.36 41.34 -24.66
N PRO A 339 25.18 40.09 -24.19
CA PRO A 339 24.54 39.05 -24.98
C PRO A 339 23.05 39.37 -25.22
N PRO A 340 22.44 38.81 -26.28
CA PRO A 340 21.03 39.04 -26.60
C PRO A 340 20.08 38.39 -25.58
N SER A 341 20.45 37.23 -25.05
CA SER A 341 19.64 36.41 -24.15
C SER A 341 20.51 35.61 -23.17
N GLY A 342 19.86 34.99 -22.20
CA GLY A 342 20.49 34.14 -21.18
C GLY A 342 19.57 33.95 -19.97
N ALA A 343 20.17 33.57 -18.84
CA ALA A 343 19.44 33.27 -17.60
C ALA A 343 20.09 33.90 -16.36
N CYS A 344 19.28 34.07 -15.32
CA CYS A 344 19.70 34.23 -13.94
C CYS A 344 19.14 33.04 -13.14
N ILE A 345 19.94 32.48 -12.25
CA ILE A 345 19.52 31.43 -11.32
C ILE A 345 19.76 31.96 -9.91
N HIS A 346 18.72 32.00 -9.07
CA HIS A 346 18.73 32.81 -7.85
C HIS A 346 17.77 32.30 -6.76
N HIS A 347 17.90 32.84 -5.55
CA HIS A 347 17.00 32.56 -4.42
C HIS A 347 16.23 33.84 -4.00
N PRO A 348 15.05 34.10 -4.58
CA PRO A 348 14.25 35.28 -4.23
C PRO A 348 13.70 35.13 -2.81
N ASN A 349 13.87 36.17 -1.98
CA ASN A 349 13.40 36.25 -0.59
C ASN A 349 13.77 35.04 0.30
N THR A 350 14.96 34.46 0.12
CA THR A 350 15.43 33.23 0.81
C THR A 350 14.60 31.98 0.54
N ASP A 351 13.82 31.99 -0.53
CA ASP A 351 12.96 30.87 -0.92
C ASP A 351 13.69 29.90 -1.87
N GLU A 352 13.01 28.82 -2.28
CA GLU A 352 13.60 27.80 -3.15
C GLU A 352 14.20 28.39 -4.44
N LYS A 353 15.28 27.76 -4.95
CA LYS A 353 16.02 28.19 -6.15
C LYS A 353 15.12 28.33 -7.38
N ARG A 354 15.25 29.45 -8.08
CA ARG A 354 14.48 29.83 -9.28
C ARG A 354 15.37 30.12 -10.47
N ILE A 355 14.79 30.01 -11.66
CA ILE A 355 15.35 30.51 -12.91
C ILE A 355 14.54 31.72 -13.41
N SER A 356 15.21 32.67 -14.05
CA SER A 356 14.60 33.81 -14.74
C SER A 356 15.36 34.07 -16.05
N LEU A 357 14.65 34.31 -17.13
CA LEU A 357 15.23 34.45 -18.47
C LEU A 357 15.15 35.90 -18.94
N TYR A 358 16.15 36.32 -19.70
CA TYR A 358 16.15 37.61 -20.40
C TYR A 358 16.35 37.41 -21.89
N ASP A 359 15.74 38.28 -22.70
CA ASP A 359 15.88 38.28 -24.17
C ASP A 359 15.61 39.69 -24.71
N ILE A 360 16.50 40.24 -25.56
CA ILE A 360 16.24 41.50 -26.26
C ILE A 360 15.02 41.44 -27.18
N ALA A 361 14.61 40.25 -27.63
CA ALA A 361 13.46 40.07 -28.51
C ALA A 361 12.12 40.47 -27.87
N VAL A 362 12.00 40.42 -26.53
CA VAL A 362 10.78 40.89 -25.83
C VAL A 362 10.80 42.40 -25.53
N ARG A 363 11.96 43.05 -25.71
CA ARG A 363 12.13 44.51 -25.58
C ARG A 363 12.87 45.07 -26.81
N PRO A 364 12.27 45.03 -28.02
CA PRO A 364 12.91 45.54 -29.23
C PRO A 364 13.12 47.07 -29.21
N ASP A 365 12.47 47.79 -28.29
CA ASP A 365 12.73 49.20 -27.96
C ASP A 365 14.05 49.40 -27.19
N ARG A 366 14.58 48.33 -26.58
CA ARG A 366 15.87 48.25 -25.88
C ARG A 366 16.77 47.20 -26.56
N PRO A 367 17.31 47.46 -27.77
CA PRO A 367 18.04 46.47 -28.59
C PRO A 367 19.39 45.99 -28.02
N SER A 368 19.72 46.37 -26.79
CA SER A 368 20.77 45.73 -25.99
C SER A 368 20.43 45.89 -24.51
N HIS A 369 20.74 44.85 -23.72
CA HIS A 369 20.77 44.93 -22.26
C HIS A 369 21.91 45.89 -21.87
N GLY A 370 21.53 47.15 -21.62
CA GLY A 370 22.42 48.30 -21.73
C GLY A 370 23.37 48.50 -20.54
N SER A 371 24.32 49.43 -20.70
CA SER A 371 25.30 49.82 -19.67
C SER A 371 25.08 51.23 -19.11
N SER A 372 24.01 51.94 -19.52
CA SER A 372 23.95 53.40 -19.42
C SER A 372 22.73 54.02 -18.73
N TRP A 373 21.88 53.24 -18.07
CA TRP A 373 20.70 53.75 -17.35
C TRP A 373 20.67 53.27 -15.91
N GLY A 374 20.43 54.21 -14.99
CA GLY A 374 20.48 53.97 -13.55
C GLY A 374 19.68 52.76 -13.09
N CYS A 375 20.34 51.97 -12.25
CA CYS A 375 19.72 51.15 -11.23
C CYS A 375 19.25 52.13 -10.16
N SER A 376 17.99 52.06 -9.71
CA SER A 376 17.32 53.16 -8.99
C SER A 376 18.08 53.65 -7.75
N ASP A 377 18.02 54.96 -7.54
CA ASP A 377 18.47 55.73 -6.36
C ASP A 377 19.95 55.66 -5.92
N PHE A 378 20.77 54.78 -6.50
CA PHE A 378 22.23 54.83 -6.33
C PHE A 378 22.89 55.85 -7.29
N PRO A 379 23.68 56.82 -6.79
CA PRO A 379 24.22 57.89 -7.63
C PRO A 379 25.40 57.41 -8.50
N GLY A 380 25.11 56.92 -9.71
CA GLY A 380 26.09 56.55 -10.73
C GLY A 380 25.54 56.64 -12.17
N PRO A 381 26.06 57.55 -13.02
CA PRO A 381 25.71 57.56 -14.45
C PRO A 381 26.46 56.45 -15.22
N GLY A 382 26.02 56.15 -16.44
CA GLY A 382 26.52 55.06 -17.29
C GLY A 382 28.04 55.02 -17.52
N ASP A 383 28.75 54.29 -16.65
CA ASP A 383 30.21 54.17 -16.59
C ASP A 383 30.72 52.77 -17.01
N ASN A 384 29.81 51.91 -17.49
CA ASN A 384 30.07 50.52 -17.88
C ASN A 384 30.55 49.61 -16.74
N THR A 385 30.15 49.88 -15.49
CA THR A 385 30.36 48.97 -14.35
C THR A 385 29.35 47.82 -14.30
N HIS A 386 28.12 48.03 -14.79
CA HIS A 386 27.00 47.08 -14.68
C HIS A 386 26.39 46.70 -16.06
N ILE A 387 25.65 45.58 -16.09
CA ILE A 387 24.74 45.16 -17.17
C ILE A 387 23.32 45.35 -16.64
N LYS A 388 22.46 46.07 -17.36
CA LYS A 388 21.03 46.18 -17.06
C LYS A 388 20.23 45.25 -17.97
N VAL A 389 19.62 44.21 -17.39
CA VAL A 389 18.84 43.18 -18.11
C VAL A 389 17.35 43.40 -17.96
N TYR A 390 16.59 43.10 -19.01
CA TYR A 390 15.12 43.12 -19.01
C TYR A 390 14.57 41.70 -19.09
N TRP A 391 13.69 41.33 -18.16
CA TRP A 391 13.20 39.96 -18.03
C TRP A 391 12.17 39.62 -19.11
N SER A 392 12.32 38.43 -19.70
CA SER A 392 11.32 37.77 -20.55
C SER A 392 10.51 36.73 -19.77
N LEU A 393 11.04 36.20 -18.67
CA LEU A 393 10.38 35.24 -17.79
C LEU A 393 10.97 35.34 -16.37
N GLY A 394 10.12 35.33 -15.34
CA GLY A 394 10.54 35.54 -13.96
C GLY A 394 11.02 36.97 -13.67
N VAL A 395 11.54 37.18 -12.46
CA VAL A 395 12.12 38.43 -11.95
C VAL A 395 13.20 38.09 -10.91
N THR A 396 13.85 39.08 -10.29
CA THR A 396 14.58 38.88 -9.03
C THR A 396 13.88 39.61 -7.89
N GLU A 397 14.21 39.25 -6.65
CA GLU A 397 13.62 39.83 -5.44
C GLU A 397 14.72 39.99 -4.36
N PRO A 398 14.49 40.73 -3.25
CA PRO A 398 15.49 40.84 -2.18
C PRO A 398 15.98 39.46 -1.72
N GLY A 399 17.29 39.22 -1.68
CA GLY A 399 17.87 37.88 -1.44
C GLY A 399 18.44 37.21 -2.68
N SER A 400 17.94 37.54 -3.88
CA SER A 400 18.59 37.18 -5.15
C SER A 400 19.96 37.85 -5.31
N SER A 401 20.27 38.87 -4.51
CA SER A 401 21.56 39.58 -4.47
C SER A 401 22.75 38.65 -4.50
N GLY A 402 23.72 38.92 -5.38
CA GLY A 402 24.89 38.07 -5.61
C GLY A 402 24.67 36.90 -6.56
N SER A 403 23.45 36.66 -7.05
CA SER A 403 23.19 35.61 -8.04
C SER A 403 23.89 35.84 -9.37
N PRO A 404 24.30 34.78 -10.10
CA PRO A 404 24.93 34.92 -11.40
C PRO A 404 23.94 35.31 -12.50
N LEU A 405 24.41 36.14 -13.44
CA LEU A 405 23.84 36.32 -14.76
C LEU A 405 24.67 35.56 -15.79
N PHE A 406 24.06 34.60 -16.46
CA PHE A 406 24.67 33.81 -17.52
C PHE A 406 24.33 34.38 -18.90
N ASP A 407 25.30 34.33 -19.82
CA ASP A 407 25.07 34.58 -21.25
C ASP A 407 24.45 33.36 -21.96
N ASN A 408 24.12 33.52 -23.23
CA ASN A 408 23.62 32.43 -24.10
C ASN A 408 24.68 31.35 -24.42
N ASN A 409 25.88 31.40 -23.83
CA ASN A 409 26.91 30.37 -23.89
C ASN A 409 27.14 29.72 -22.51
N HIS A 410 26.24 29.94 -21.55
CA HIS A 410 26.26 29.38 -20.19
C HIS A 410 27.41 29.88 -19.31
N ARG A 411 27.86 31.14 -19.54
CA ARG A 411 28.96 31.75 -18.78
C ARG A 411 28.53 32.97 -18.00
N VAL A 412 29.01 33.09 -16.76
CA VAL A 412 28.74 34.25 -15.91
C VAL A 412 29.39 35.51 -16.46
N ILE A 413 28.57 36.54 -16.68
CA ILE A 413 28.98 37.87 -17.16
C ILE A 413 28.83 38.95 -16.06
N GLY A 414 28.13 38.64 -14.97
CA GLY A 414 28.04 39.48 -13.78
C GLY A 414 27.25 38.84 -12.64
N GLN A 415 27.25 39.47 -11.47
CA GLN A 415 26.47 39.07 -10.29
C GLN A 415 25.45 40.14 -9.87
N LEU A 416 24.29 39.76 -9.34
CA LEU A 416 23.18 40.70 -9.07
C LEU A 416 23.56 41.72 -7.99
N HIS A 417 23.47 43.01 -8.33
CA HIS A 417 23.48 44.10 -7.36
C HIS A 417 22.03 44.40 -6.91
N GLY A 418 21.10 44.51 -7.87
CA GLY A 418 19.68 44.72 -7.59
C GLY A 418 18.98 45.50 -8.71
N GLY A 419 17.73 45.88 -8.50
CA GLY A 419 16.95 46.65 -9.47
C GLY A 419 15.54 46.94 -9.02
N ALA A 420 14.68 47.24 -10.00
CA ALA A 420 13.29 47.64 -9.76
C ALA A 420 12.29 46.51 -10.04
N SER A 421 12.79 45.30 -10.38
CA SER A 421 11.91 44.19 -10.75
C SER A 421 11.19 43.60 -9.54
N ALA A 422 9.97 43.12 -9.81
CA ALA A 422 9.10 42.40 -8.90
C ALA A 422 7.95 41.82 -9.74
N CYS A 423 7.26 40.80 -9.25
CA CYS A 423 6.13 40.24 -9.99
C CYS A 423 5.03 41.29 -10.22
N GLY A 424 4.58 41.41 -11.48
CA GLY A 424 3.62 42.43 -11.92
C GLY A 424 4.22 43.76 -12.37
N GLN A 425 5.54 43.98 -12.23
CA GLN A 425 6.21 45.12 -12.86
C GLN A 425 6.18 45.02 -14.39
N THR A 426 6.25 46.16 -15.06
CA THR A 426 6.22 46.26 -16.53
C THR A 426 7.18 47.34 -17.04
N GLY A 427 7.46 47.32 -18.35
CA GLY A 427 8.31 48.32 -18.99
C GLY A 427 9.71 48.36 -18.40
N ASP A 428 10.25 49.55 -18.16
CA ASP A 428 11.61 49.73 -17.66
C ASP A 428 11.81 49.29 -16.20
N ASN A 429 10.74 49.07 -15.42
CA ASN A 429 10.84 48.53 -14.07
C ASN A 429 10.98 47.00 -14.05
N LEU A 430 10.63 46.30 -15.14
CA LEU A 430 10.87 44.87 -15.27
C LEU A 430 12.34 44.61 -15.67
N SER A 431 13.28 45.10 -14.84
CA SER A 431 14.71 45.05 -15.08
C SER A 431 15.56 45.13 -13.82
N ASP A 432 16.74 44.49 -13.89
CA ASP A 432 17.73 44.47 -12.81
C ASP A 432 19.15 44.73 -13.33
N CYS A 433 20.08 45.00 -12.41
CA CYS A 433 21.46 45.35 -12.66
C CYS A 433 22.45 44.37 -12.05
N TYR A 434 23.41 43.94 -12.87
CA TYR A 434 24.46 42.99 -12.51
C TYR A 434 25.85 43.62 -12.64
N GLY A 435 26.68 43.52 -11.61
CA GLY A 435 28.06 44.01 -11.63
C GLY A 435 28.89 43.18 -12.62
N ARG A 436 29.58 43.82 -13.57
CA ARG A 436 30.26 43.10 -14.67
C ARG A 436 31.48 42.33 -14.18
N ILE A 437 31.61 41.06 -14.59
CA ILE A 437 32.87 40.30 -14.47
C ILE A 437 34.03 41.06 -15.13
N SER A 438 33.81 41.68 -16.29
CA SER A 438 34.86 42.50 -16.95
C SER A 438 35.32 43.72 -16.13
N ARG A 439 34.47 44.27 -15.26
CA ARG A 439 34.84 45.33 -14.31
C ARG A 439 35.52 44.73 -13.09
N SER A 440 34.90 43.72 -12.46
CA SER A 440 35.41 42.98 -11.30
C SER A 440 36.78 42.34 -11.57
N TRP A 441 37.11 42.03 -12.82
CA TRP A 441 38.43 41.53 -13.25
C TRP A 441 39.58 42.45 -12.87
N THR A 442 39.37 43.76 -12.95
CA THR A 442 40.38 44.78 -12.60
C THR A 442 40.07 45.47 -11.28
N GLY A 443 38.77 45.61 -10.95
CA GLY A 443 38.26 46.13 -9.69
C GLY A 443 38.90 47.46 -9.29
N ASN A 444 39.49 47.50 -8.09
CA ASN A 444 40.24 48.66 -7.59
C ASN A 444 41.76 48.51 -7.73
N GLY A 445 42.25 47.50 -8.46
CA GLY A 445 43.66 47.36 -8.85
C GLY A 445 44.55 46.53 -7.90
N THR A 446 44.00 45.93 -6.84
CA THR A 446 44.73 45.01 -5.94
C THR A 446 44.10 43.61 -5.96
N SER A 447 44.86 42.56 -5.62
CA SER A 447 44.33 41.19 -5.51
C SER A 447 43.19 41.06 -4.50
N SER A 448 43.20 41.87 -3.43
CA SER A 448 42.10 41.98 -2.46
C SER A 448 40.85 42.70 -2.97
N SER A 449 40.86 43.19 -4.22
CA SER A 449 39.77 43.98 -4.80
C SER A 449 39.49 43.67 -6.27
N ARG A 450 39.99 42.56 -6.82
CA ARG A 450 39.76 42.13 -8.21
C ARG A 450 39.77 40.61 -8.37
N LEU A 451 39.15 40.11 -9.44
CA LEU A 451 39.05 38.66 -9.71
C LEU A 451 40.29 38.05 -10.39
N SER A 452 41.11 38.86 -11.09
CA SER A 452 42.14 38.32 -12.01
C SER A 452 43.14 37.36 -11.37
N ASP A 453 43.59 37.64 -10.15
CA ASP A 453 44.63 36.85 -9.45
C ASP A 453 44.10 35.49 -8.97
N TRP A 454 42.77 35.35 -8.85
CA TRP A 454 42.09 34.18 -8.33
C TRP A 454 41.53 33.30 -9.44
N LEU A 455 40.92 33.93 -10.47
CA LEU A 455 40.27 33.22 -11.58
C LEU A 455 41.21 32.94 -12.76
N ASP A 456 42.31 33.69 -12.92
CA ASP A 456 43.41 33.35 -13.84
C ASP A 456 44.78 33.38 -13.12
N PRO A 457 45.00 32.48 -12.12
CA PRO A 457 46.21 32.50 -11.29
C PRO A 457 47.48 32.21 -12.08
N GLY A 458 47.37 31.50 -13.22
CA GLY A 458 48.46 31.28 -14.16
C GLY A 458 48.75 32.44 -15.11
N ASN A 459 47.94 33.52 -15.09
CA ASN A 459 47.98 34.63 -16.05
C ASN A 459 48.03 34.11 -17.51
N THR A 460 47.16 33.14 -17.81
CA THR A 460 46.99 32.54 -19.15
C THR A 460 46.48 33.55 -20.17
N GLY A 461 45.80 34.61 -19.71
CA GLY A 461 45.16 35.61 -20.55
C GLY A 461 43.79 35.18 -21.08
N ALA A 462 43.24 34.05 -20.62
CA ALA A 462 41.92 33.56 -21.01
C ALA A 462 40.85 34.66 -20.90
N LEU A 463 39.97 34.75 -21.91
CA LEU A 463 38.85 35.70 -21.94
C LEU A 463 37.55 35.10 -21.38
N PHE A 464 37.48 33.77 -21.35
CA PHE A 464 36.39 33.01 -20.76
C PHE A 464 36.89 31.61 -20.37
N VAL A 465 36.11 30.95 -19.52
CA VAL A 465 36.15 29.49 -19.28
C VAL A 465 34.71 28.97 -19.18
N ASP A 466 34.49 27.69 -19.48
CA ASP A 466 33.18 27.05 -19.40
C ASP A 466 32.88 26.47 -18.01
N THR A 467 31.61 26.17 -17.73
CA THR A 467 31.18 25.47 -16.51
C THR A 467 31.81 24.07 -16.46
N ILE A 468 32.26 23.64 -15.28
CA ILE A 468 32.74 22.28 -15.04
C ILE A 468 31.99 21.64 -13.87
N SER A 469 31.71 20.34 -13.97
CA SER A 469 31.10 19.58 -12.88
C SER A 469 32.10 19.43 -11.72
N GLY A 470 31.65 19.66 -10.49
CA GLY A 470 32.46 19.43 -9.30
C GLY A 470 32.66 17.96 -8.93
N LEU A 471 32.10 17.02 -9.68
CA LEU A 471 32.38 15.59 -9.50
C LEU A 471 33.82 15.22 -9.88
N GLY A 472 34.48 15.99 -10.76
CA GLY A 472 35.73 15.56 -11.38
C GLY A 472 35.48 14.36 -12.29
N MET A 473 36.12 13.21 -12.00
CA MET A 473 35.83 11.94 -12.66
C MET A 473 34.41 11.42 -12.38
N GLY A 474 33.62 11.16 -13.43
CA GLY A 474 32.35 10.46 -13.33
C GLY A 474 32.53 8.94 -13.16
N VAL A 475 31.64 8.29 -12.40
CA VAL A 475 31.66 6.83 -12.16
C VAL A 475 30.23 6.27 -12.20
N ALA A 476 29.91 5.50 -13.23
CA ALA A 476 28.61 4.85 -13.42
C ALA A 476 28.72 3.32 -13.38
N PRO A 477 27.80 2.57 -12.76
CA PRO A 477 26.62 3.04 -12.02
C PRO A 477 26.95 3.74 -10.69
N ALA A 478 26.02 4.56 -10.21
CA ALA A 478 26.15 5.31 -8.96
C ALA A 478 25.78 4.51 -7.69
N GLY A 479 24.85 3.55 -7.82
CA GLY A 479 24.29 2.82 -6.68
C GLY A 479 25.20 1.75 -6.08
N PRO A 480 24.91 1.29 -4.84
CA PRO A 480 25.56 0.14 -4.23
C PRO A 480 25.20 -1.16 -4.96
N THR A 481 26.08 -2.16 -4.87
CA THR A 481 25.84 -3.50 -5.44
C THR A 481 25.54 -4.51 -4.34
N LEU A 482 24.45 -5.25 -4.48
CA LEU A 482 24.12 -6.40 -3.63
C LEU A 482 24.38 -7.71 -4.37
N HIS A 483 25.10 -8.62 -3.69
CA HIS A 483 25.42 -9.97 -4.14
C HIS A 483 24.76 -10.99 -3.20
N LEU A 484 23.82 -11.78 -3.70
CA LEU A 484 23.05 -12.75 -2.90
C LEU A 484 23.39 -14.18 -3.33
N GLY A 485 23.77 -15.04 -2.39
CA GLY A 485 24.03 -16.45 -2.68
C GLY A 485 23.99 -17.36 -1.46
N GLN A 486 23.91 -18.66 -1.71
CA GLN A 486 24.04 -19.68 -0.66
C GLN A 486 25.52 -19.81 -0.22
N VAL A 487 25.76 -20.49 0.90
CA VAL A 487 27.13 -20.87 1.30
C VAL A 487 27.75 -21.73 0.18
N GLY A 488 28.86 -21.28 -0.39
CA GLY A 488 29.48 -21.89 -1.58
C GLY A 488 29.03 -21.30 -2.94
N GLY A 489 28.06 -20.39 -2.95
CA GLY A 489 27.46 -19.83 -4.16
C GLY A 489 26.41 -20.76 -4.81
N PRO A 490 25.94 -20.44 -6.04
CA PRO A 490 26.28 -19.26 -6.82
C PRO A 490 25.72 -17.97 -6.22
N PHE A 491 26.33 -16.84 -6.59
CA PHE A 491 25.89 -15.49 -6.20
C PHE A 491 25.22 -14.77 -7.37
N THR A 492 24.23 -13.93 -7.09
CA THR A 492 23.72 -12.91 -8.03
C THR A 492 24.75 -11.80 -8.22
N ASN A 493 24.70 -11.12 -9.37
CA ASN A 493 25.59 -10.00 -9.72
C ASN A 493 27.11 -10.26 -9.56
N PRO A 494 27.64 -11.47 -9.84
CA PRO A 494 29.02 -11.85 -9.47
C PRO A 494 30.12 -11.04 -10.18
N SER A 495 29.73 -10.18 -11.12
CA SER A 495 30.56 -9.20 -11.81
C SER A 495 29.73 -7.93 -12.05
N VAL A 496 30.32 -6.76 -11.78
CA VAL A 496 29.78 -5.44 -12.15
C VAL A 496 30.85 -4.68 -12.93
N VAL A 497 30.44 -3.95 -13.96
CA VAL A 497 31.34 -3.05 -14.71
C VAL A 497 30.99 -1.62 -14.34
N TYR A 498 32.01 -0.86 -13.92
CA TYR A 498 31.94 0.57 -13.69
C TYR A 498 32.64 1.30 -14.83
N THR A 499 31.93 2.18 -15.53
CA THR A 499 32.52 3.08 -16.52
C THR A 499 32.93 4.38 -15.85
N LEU A 500 34.22 4.70 -15.91
CA LEU A 500 34.80 5.98 -15.54
C LEU A 500 34.68 6.94 -16.72
N SER A 501 34.41 8.23 -16.47
CA SER A 501 34.34 9.26 -17.50
C SER A 501 35.01 10.56 -17.06
N ASN A 502 35.60 11.28 -18.02
CA ASN A 502 36.21 12.59 -17.81
C ASN A 502 35.37 13.68 -18.50
N PRO A 503 34.58 14.47 -17.75
CA PRO A 503 33.83 15.59 -18.29
C PRO A 503 34.70 16.85 -18.51
N SER A 504 35.95 16.87 -18.02
CA SER A 504 36.79 18.07 -18.00
C SER A 504 37.63 18.27 -19.28
N PRO A 505 38.05 19.51 -19.60
CA PRO A 505 38.95 19.81 -20.71
C PRO A 505 40.39 19.32 -20.53
N ASN A 506 40.77 18.86 -19.33
CA ASN A 506 42.12 18.38 -19.00
C ASN A 506 42.11 16.86 -18.76
N PRO A 507 43.23 16.14 -18.94
CA PRO A 507 43.30 14.73 -18.56
C PRO A 507 43.17 14.51 -17.04
N ILE A 508 42.39 13.52 -16.63
CA ILE A 508 42.24 13.13 -15.22
C ILE A 508 43.05 11.86 -14.94
N ASN A 509 43.90 11.88 -13.92
CA ASN A 509 44.59 10.70 -13.40
C ASN A 509 43.74 10.07 -12.31
N TYR A 510 43.60 8.75 -12.31
CA TYR A 510 42.77 8.04 -11.35
C TYR A 510 43.46 6.82 -10.71
N THR A 511 42.97 6.47 -9.53
CA THR A 511 43.31 5.27 -8.76
C THR A 511 42.00 4.60 -8.31
N VAL A 512 41.89 3.28 -8.46
CA VAL A 512 40.75 2.50 -7.94
C VAL A 512 41.23 1.45 -6.95
N SER A 513 40.72 1.49 -5.72
CA SER A 513 41.17 0.66 -4.58
C SER A 513 40.04 -0.09 -3.89
N LEU A 514 40.41 -1.18 -3.20
CA LEU A 514 39.58 -1.91 -2.21
C LEU A 514 39.95 -1.42 -0.80
N THR A 515 38.97 -1.33 0.10
CA THR A 515 39.23 -0.94 1.50
C THR A 515 39.59 -2.14 2.39
N ALA A 516 38.88 -3.26 2.28
CA ALA A 516 39.04 -4.44 3.13
C ALA A 516 39.64 -5.66 2.38
N GLY A 517 39.30 -5.84 1.11
CA GLY A 517 39.82 -6.87 0.22
C GLY A 517 39.40 -8.30 0.55
N PHE A 518 38.21 -8.55 1.12
CA PHE A 518 37.86 -9.88 1.67
C PHE A 518 37.65 -11.00 0.64
N GLY A 519 37.70 -10.68 -0.65
CA GLY A 519 37.50 -11.63 -1.75
C GLY A 519 36.99 -11.01 -3.05
N ILE A 520 36.56 -9.76 -3.02
CA ILE A 520 36.26 -8.97 -4.23
C ILE A 520 37.57 -8.61 -4.95
N LEU A 521 37.55 -8.63 -6.28
CA LEU A 521 38.69 -8.38 -7.15
C LEU A 521 38.39 -7.20 -8.09
N ILE A 522 39.36 -6.31 -8.29
CA ILE A 522 39.32 -5.30 -9.35
C ILE A 522 40.10 -5.82 -10.57
N ASN A 523 39.48 -5.73 -11.76
CA ASN A 523 40.00 -6.19 -13.04
C ASN A 523 40.63 -7.60 -12.99
N GLY A 524 40.04 -8.48 -12.17
CA GLY A 524 40.47 -9.88 -12.02
C GLY A 524 41.60 -10.15 -11.03
N GLY A 525 42.14 -9.15 -10.30
CA GLY A 525 42.95 -9.45 -9.10
C GLY A 525 44.04 -8.48 -8.66
N VAL A 526 44.19 -7.30 -9.28
CA VAL A 526 45.15 -6.28 -8.81
C VAL A 526 44.43 -5.04 -8.32
N SER A 527 44.75 -4.63 -7.10
CA SER A 527 44.30 -3.39 -6.47
C SER A 527 45.51 -2.75 -5.75
N PRO A 528 45.74 -1.43 -5.86
CA PRO A 528 44.96 -0.49 -6.67
C PRO A 528 45.22 -0.60 -8.19
N VAL A 529 44.23 -0.24 -9.00
CA VAL A 529 44.37 0.00 -10.45
C VAL A 529 44.58 1.49 -10.68
N ASN A 530 45.54 1.86 -11.53
CA ASN A 530 45.82 3.27 -11.84
C ASN A 530 45.71 3.54 -13.34
N GLY A 531 45.30 4.74 -13.73
CA GLY A 531 45.21 5.13 -15.14
C GLY A 531 45.03 6.64 -15.35
N THR A 532 44.87 7.02 -16.61
CA THR A 532 44.60 8.40 -17.03
C THR A 532 43.45 8.39 -18.03
N LEU A 533 42.41 9.17 -17.78
CA LEU A 533 41.34 9.46 -18.73
C LEU A 533 41.76 10.63 -19.61
N ALA A 534 41.60 10.50 -20.92
CA ALA A 534 41.79 11.60 -21.86
C ALA A 534 40.81 12.76 -21.57
N ALA A 535 41.20 13.98 -21.90
CA ALA A 535 40.34 15.15 -21.87
C ALA A 535 39.09 14.98 -22.74
N LEU A 536 38.02 15.73 -22.42
CA LEU A 536 36.80 15.88 -23.25
C LEU A 536 36.13 14.54 -23.60
N GLY A 537 35.62 13.83 -22.59
CA GLY A 537 34.83 12.60 -22.77
C GLY A 537 35.64 11.31 -22.84
N GLY A 538 36.90 11.30 -22.38
CA GLY A 538 37.66 10.07 -22.22
C GLY A 538 37.02 9.12 -21.19
N THR A 539 37.00 7.82 -21.48
CA THR A 539 36.40 6.79 -20.62
C THR A 539 37.33 5.60 -20.36
N ALA A 540 37.07 4.85 -19.29
CA ALA A 540 37.70 3.56 -19.00
C ALA A 540 36.75 2.67 -18.20
N ASP A 541 36.74 1.37 -18.49
CA ASP A 541 35.91 0.40 -17.76
C ASP A 541 36.71 -0.34 -16.68
N ILE A 542 36.10 -0.46 -15.49
CA ILE A 542 36.64 -1.14 -14.31
C ILE A 542 35.67 -2.26 -13.93
N THR A 543 36.11 -3.50 -14.07
CA THR A 543 35.31 -4.68 -13.73
C THR A 543 35.59 -5.11 -12.29
N VAL A 544 34.56 -5.15 -11.45
CA VAL A 544 34.61 -5.60 -10.05
C VAL A 544 33.92 -6.97 -9.98
N THR A 545 34.64 -8.00 -9.52
CA THR A 545 34.16 -9.40 -9.49
C THR A 545 34.26 -10.03 -8.11
N LEU A 546 33.36 -10.97 -7.82
CA LEU A 546 33.49 -11.87 -6.68
C LEU A 546 34.57 -12.93 -6.99
N GLY A 547 35.67 -12.89 -6.27
CA GLY A 547 36.76 -13.86 -6.39
C GLY A 547 36.47 -15.18 -5.67
N PRO A 548 37.29 -16.23 -5.90
CA PRO A 548 37.05 -17.57 -5.34
C PRO A 548 36.98 -17.63 -3.80
N ALA A 549 37.60 -16.67 -3.10
CA ALA A 549 37.53 -16.57 -1.64
C ALA A 549 36.11 -16.31 -1.12
N VAL A 550 35.26 -15.64 -1.89
CA VAL A 550 33.86 -15.36 -1.53
C VAL A 550 33.05 -16.65 -1.35
N ASN A 551 33.36 -17.70 -2.11
CA ASN A 551 32.71 -19.01 -1.99
C ASN A 551 33.07 -19.75 -0.68
N ALA A 552 34.11 -19.32 0.04
CA ALA A 552 34.53 -19.91 1.31
C ALA A 552 33.95 -19.18 2.55
N LEU A 553 33.16 -18.11 2.34
CA LEU A 553 32.52 -17.37 3.42
C LEU A 553 31.41 -18.21 4.08
N GLY A 554 31.29 -18.06 5.40
CA GLY A 554 30.17 -18.61 6.15
C GLY A 554 28.88 -17.82 5.92
N ALA A 555 27.77 -18.28 6.46
CA ALA A 555 26.52 -17.51 6.40
C ALA A 555 26.68 -16.18 7.19
N GLY A 556 26.34 -15.05 6.57
CA GLY A 556 26.59 -13.72 7.10
C GLY A 556 26.51 -12.61 6.05
N ILE A 557 26.83 -11.39 6.46
CA ILE A 557 26.86 -10.19 5.62
C ILE A 557 28.28 -9.64 5.64
N TYR A 558 28.82 -9.34 4.46
CA TYR A 558 30.19 -8.86 4.27
C TYR A 558 30.15 -7.61 3.37
N ASN A 559 30.70 -6.49 3.85
CA ASN A 559 30.69 -5.21 3.15
C ASN A 559 32.11 -4.84 2.68
N GLU A 560 32.23 -4.42 1.43
CA GLU A 560 33.44 -3.94 0.79
C GLU A 560 33.18 -2.58 0.16
N THR A 561 34.13 -1.66 0.23
CA THR A 561 34.03 -0.37 -0.46
C THR A 561 35.05 -0.33 -1.59
N ILE A 562 34.58 0.01 -2.79
CA ILE A 562 35.42 0.31 -3.95
C ILE A 562 35.58 1.83 -4.01
N ASP A 563 36.80 2.32 -3.83
CA ASP A 563 37.11 3.75 -3.90
C ASP A 563 37.66 4.10 -5.28
N PHE A 564 37.00 5.04 -5.97
CA PHE A 564 37.38 5.58 -7.27
C PHE A 564 37.92 6.99 -7.07
N THR A 565 39.23 7.14 -6.96
CA THR A 565 39.91 8.41 -6.68
C THR A 565 40.38 9.09 -7.96
N ASP A 566 39.83 10.26 -8.25
CA ASP A 566 40.43 11.28 -9.11
C ASP A 566 41.61 11.93 -8.36
N THR A 567 42.82 11.50 -8.74
CA THR A 567 44.08 12.00 -8.16
C THR A 567 44.52 13.34 -8.75
N THR A 568 43.91 13.81 -9.84
CA THR A 568 44.16 15.17 -10.37
C THR A 568 43.48 16.21 -9.48
N ASN A 569 42.22 15.95 -9.09
CA ASN A 569 41.39 16.87 -8.31
C ASN A 569 41.24 16.47 -6.83
N ASN A 570 41.99 15.46 -6.37
CA ASN A 570 41.94 14.89 -5.02
C ASN A 570 40.51 14.58 -4.52
N ARG A 571 39.70 13.96 -5.38
CA ARG A 571 38.32 13.55 -5.08
C ARG A 571 38.18 12.04 -5.13
N THR A 572 37.45 11.45 -4.18
CA THR A 572 37.13 10.02 -4.16
C THR A 572 35.63 9.81 -4.22
N LEU A 573 35.18 8.96 -5.13
CA LEU A 573 33.81 8.45 -5.20
C LEU A 573 33.80 6.99 -4.77
N SER A 574 33.06 6.65 -3.73
CA SER A 574 33.02 5.30 -3.19
C SER A 574 31.78 4.52 -3.69
N ARG A 575 31.90 3.19 -3.83
CA ARG A 575 30.79 2.28 -4.16
C ARG A 575 30.79 1.10 -3.20
N LEU A 576 29.71 0.97 -2.42
CA LEU A 576 29.53 -0.14 -1.49
C LEU A 576 29.12 -1.42 -2.25
N HIS A 577 29.80 -2.53 -1.97
CA HIS A 577 29.46 -3.88 -2.36
C HIS A 577 29.11 -4.69 -1.12
N THR A 578 27.87 -5.15 -1.03
CA THR A 578 27.40 -6.04 0.05
C THR A 578 27.27 -7.46 -0.48
N VAL A 579 28.00 -8.39 0.11
CA VAL A 579 27.86 -9.83 -0.14
C VAL A 579 27.10 -10.45 1.03
N GLU A 580 25.91 -10.97 0.75
CA GLU A 580 25.10 -11.71 1.70
C GLU A 580 25.10 -13.20 1.35
N VAL A 581 25.54 -14.00 2.33
CA VAL A 581 25.75 -15.44 2.21
C VAL A 581 24.74 -16.15 3.11
N GLY A 582 23.89 -17.02 2.56
CA GLY A 582 22.92 -17.78 3.34
C GLY A 582 21.73 -18.29 2.53
N THR A 583 20.71 -18.77 3.23
CA THR A 583 19.38 -19.01 2.64
C THR A 583 18.72 -17.68 2.28
N THR A 584 18.14 -17.57 1.08
CA THR A 584 17.83 -16.28 0.44
C THR A 584 16.33 -15.97 0.37
N GLY A 585 15.50 -16.53 1.25
CA GLY A 585 14.04 -16.45 1.11
C GLY A 585 13.23 -16.56 2.39
N PHE A 586 12.00 -17.02 2.23
CA PHE A 586 11.04 -17.28 3.29
C PHE A 586 10.16 -18.47 2.89
N ASP A 587 9.57 -19.14 3.88
CA ASP A 587 8.60 -20.22 3.70
C ASP A 587 7.17 -19.70 3.97
N THR A 588 6.17 -20.34 3.36
CA THR A 588 4.74 -20.02 3.54
C THR A 588 3.96 -21.29 3.91
N SER A 589 3.32 -21.30 5.08
CA SER A 589 2.56 -22.45 5.60
C SER A 589 1.13 -22.03 5.97
N PRO A 590 0.09 -22.84 5.73
CA PRO A 590 0.11 -24.14 5.07
C PRO A 590 0.27 -24.06 3.55
N ALA A 591 0.41 -25.23 2.89
CA ALA A 591 0.46 -25.34 1.43
C ALA A 591 -0.93 -25.33 0.76
N GLY A 592 -1.99 -25.66 1.50
CA GLY A 592 -3.37 -25.69 0.99
C GLY A 592 -3.93 -24.32 0.65
N GLY A 593 -4.94 -24.28 -0.23
CA GLY A 593 -5.67 -23.05 -0.58
C GLY A 593 -6.86 -22.76 0.33
N LEU A 594 -7.59 -21.68 0.03
CA LEU A 594 -8.88 -21.37 0.64
C LEU A 594 -10.02 -21.77 -0.32
N SER A 595 -11.03 -22.49 0.16
CA SER A 595 -12.22 -22.83 -0.62
C SER A 595 -13.47 -22.73 0.25
N ALA A 596 -14.52 -22.12 -0.28
CA ALA A 596 -15.81 -21.96 0.39
C ALA A 596 -16.94 -21.85 -0.63
N GLY A 597 -18.17 -21.85 -0.14
CA GLY A 597 -19.36 -21.50 -0.91
C GLY A 597 -20.42 -20.86 -0.01
N GLY A 598 -21.48 -20.33 -0.62
CA GLY A 598 -22.54 -19.60 0.08
C GLY A 598 -23.58 -19.06 -0.89
N PRO A 599 -24.53 -18.22 -0.44
CA PRO A 599 -25.62 -17.74 -1.30
C PRO A 599 -25.15 -16.64 -2.25
N VAL A 600 -25.91 -16.41 -3.32
CA VAL A 600 -25.83 -15.15 -4.08
C VAL A 600 -26.13 -13.99 -3.11
N GLY A 601 -25.29 -12.96 -3.08
CA GLY A 601 -25.38 -11.88 -2.08
C GLY A 601 -24.51 -12.06 -0.83
N GLY A 602 -23.98 -13.27 -0.58
CA GLY A 602 -23.18 -13.57 0.61
C GLY A 602 -23.99 -13.51 1.93
N PRO A 603 -23.34 -13.37 3.09
CA PRO A 603 -21.92 -13.09 3.29
C PRO A 603 -21.03 -14.34 3.17
N PHE A 604 -19.78 -14.14 2.74
CA PHE A 604 -18.76 -15.19 2.69
C PHE A 604 -17.72 -14.96 3.80
N THR A 605 -17.77 -15.79 4.85
CA THR A 605 -17.04 -15.56 6.11
C THR A 605 -15.81 -16.45 6.33
N ALA A 606 -15.59 -17.44 5.46
CA ALA A 606 -14.46 -18.35 5.58
C ALA A 606 -13.13 -17.64 5.31
N THR A 607 -12.09 -18.01 6.07
CA THR A 607 -10.75 -17.44 6.01
C THR A 607 -9.68 -18.50 6.20
N GLN A 608 -8.49 -18.29 5.64
CA GLN A 608 -7.30 -19.10 5.86
C GLN A 608 -6.14 -18.21 6.31
N VAL A 609 -5.52 -18.54 7.44
CA VAL A 609 -4.29 -17.88 7.90
C VAL A 609 -3.08 -18.57 7.29
N TYR A 610 -2.17 -17.79 6.70
CA TYR A 610 -0.86 -18.22 6.24
C TYR A 610 0.23 -17.59 7.10
N THR A 611 1.09 -18.42 7.69
CA THR A 611 2.30 -18.00 8.39
C THR A 611 3.45 -17.95 7.41
N LEU A 612 4.08 -16.78 7.33
CA LEU A 612 5.34 -16.53 6.62
C LEU A 612 6.48 -16.69 7.62
N THR A 613 7.54 -17.40 7.26
CA THR A 613 8.73 -17.58 8.11
C THR A 613 9.99 -17.24 7.33
N SER A 614 10.78 -16.25 7.76
CA SER A 614 12.01 -15.91 7.07
C SER A 614 13.07 -16.99 7.25
N THR A 615 13.71 -17.38 6.14
CA THR A 615 14.94 -18.19 6.17
C THR A 615 16.19 -17.33 5.90
N ARG A 616 16.03 -16.02 5.74
CA ARG A 616 17.10 -15.07 5.39
C ARG A 616 17.59 -14.29 6.63
N PRO A 617 18.91 -14.04 6.77
CA PRO A 617 19.47 -13.30 7.90
C PRO A 617 19.24 -11.78 7.86
N THR A 618 18.88 -11.22 6.70
CA THR A 618 18.48 -9.81 6.54
C THR A 618 16.97 -9.66 6.37
N PRO A 619 16.43 -8.42 6.51
CA PRO A 619 15.02 -8.15 6.27
C PRO A 619 14.49 -8.59 4.89
N VAL A 620 13.49 -9.48 4.90
CA VAL A 620 12.72 -9.90 3.72
C VAL A 620 11.41 -9.12 3.67
N THR A 621 11.22 -8.34 2.62
CA THR A 621 9.90 -7.80 2.26
C THR A 621 9.17 -8.84 1.43
N VAL A 622 8.08 -9.38 1.98
CA VAL A 622 7.12 -10.21 1.25
C VAL A 622 5.97 -9.33 0.78
N GLN A 623 5.76 -9.26 -0.53
CA GLN A 623 4.58 -8.62 -1.11
C GLN A 623 3.51 -9.69 -1.34
N ILE A 624 2.32 -9.51 -0.76
CA ILE A 624 1.18 -10.40 -0.90
C ILE A 624 0.13 -9.72 -1.79
N ALA A 625 -0.22 -10.36 -2.90
CA ALA A 625 -1.20 -9.85 -3.85
C ALA A 625 -2.25 -10.92 -4.19
N ALA A 626 -3.53 -10.53 -4.19
CA ALA A 626 -4.61 -11.35 -4.73
C ALA A 626 -4.75 -11.12 -6.24
N SER A 627 -5.16 -12.14 -7.00
CA SER A 627 -5.45 -12.01 -8.43
C SER A 627 -6.74 -11.23 -8.71
N ASP A 628 -7.68 -11.22 -7.76
CA ASP A 628 -9.05 -10.76 -7.96
C ASP A 628 -9.58 -9.92 -6.79
N PRO A 629 -10.43 -8.91 -7.04
CA PRO A 629 -10.93 -7.99 -6.01
C PRO A 629 -11.93 -8.63 -5.03
N TRP A 630 -12.49 -9.81 -5.34
CA TRP A 630 -13.38 -10.57 -4.45
C TRP A 630 -12.64 -11.35 -3.36
N ILE A 631 -11.31 -11.39 -3.42
CA ILE A 631 -10.43 -11.96 -2.38
C ILE A 631 -9.96 -10.82 -1.45
N SER A 632 -9.97 -11.04 -0.13
CA SER A 632 -9.46 -10.07 0.85
C SER A 632 -8.14 -10.53 1.49
N LEU A 633 -7.29 -9.56 1.84
CA LEU A 633 -6.02 -9.75 2.55
C LEU A 633 -6.08 -8.98 3.88
N ASN A 634 -5.98 -9.68 5.01
CA ASN A 634 -6.23 -9.14 6.35
C ASN A 634 -7.55 -8.35 6.46
N GLY A 635 -8.58 -8.79 5.74
CA GLY A 635 -9.89 -8.11 5.65
C GLY A 635 -9.94 -6.87 4.76
N GLY A 636 -8.81 -6.43 4.20
CA GLY A 636 -8.72 -5.29 3.28
C GLY A 636 -8.42 -5.70 1.83
N ALA A 637 -8.18 -4.68 1.00
CA ALA A 637 -7.66 -4.86 -0.37
C ALA A 637 -6.13 -5.01 -0.37
N GLY A 638 -5.60 -5.73 -1.35
CA GLY A 638 -4.15 -5.84 -1.59
C GLY A 638 -3.60 -4.75 -2.54
N PRO A 639 -2.27 -4.73 -2.75
CA PRO A 639 -1.27 -5.61 -2.16
C PRO A 639 -0.87 -5.21 -0.73
N LEU A 640 -0.47 -6.20 0.07
CA LEU A 640 0.12 -6.02 1.40
C LEU A 640 1.64 -6.21 1.32
N ASN A 641 2.40 -5.41 2.08
CA ASN A 641 3.84 -5.66 2.30
C ASN A 641 4.07 -6.08 3.75
N VAL A 642 4.81 -7.16 3.96
CA VAL A 642 5.21 -7.68 5.26
C VAL A 642 6.73 -7.73 5.32
N VAL A 643 7.35 -7.16 6.37
CA VAL A 643 8.80 -7.19 6.57
C VAL A 643 9.13 -8.19 7.68
N LEU A 644 9.89 -9.24 7.35
CA LEU A 644 10.42 -10.23 8.28
C LEU A 644 11.90 -9.91 8.52
N THR A 645 12.30 -9.63 9.76
CA THR A 645 13.53 -8.90 10.10
C THR A 645 14.80 -9.76 10.19
N GLY A 646 14.68 -11.09 10.24
CA GLY A 646 15.82 -12.02 10.27
C GLY A 646 15.38 -13.49 10.31
N VAL A 647 16.34 -14.43 10.43
CA VAL A 647 16.04 -15.88 10.38
C VAL A 647 15.07 -16.29 11.48
N GLY A 648 14.00 -16.99 11.09
CA GLY A 648 12.97 -17.48 12.01
C GLY A 648 11.95 -16.43 12.44
N ASP A 649 12.05 -15.17 11.97
CA ASP A 649 11.00 -14.18 12.17
C ASP A 649 9.74 -14.58 11.39
N THR A 650 8.56 -14.29 11.95
CA THR A 650 7.28 -14.78 11.43
C THR A 650 6.19 -13.71 11.38
N ALA A 651 5.31 -13.82 10.39
CA ALA A 651 4.12 -12.99 10.27
C ALA A 651 2.95 -13.78 9.72
N ASN A 652 1.74 -13.45 10.17
CA ASN A 652 0.51 -14.08 9.72
C ASN A 652 -0.25 -13.18 8.74
N VAL A 653 -0.71 -13.76 7.64
CA VAL A 653 -1.59 -13.11 6.66
C VAL A 653 -2.89 -13.91 6.59
N THR A 654 -4.01 -13.27 6.90
CA THR A 654 -5.34 -13.87 6.80
C THR A 654 -5.92 -13.58 5.42
N VAL A 655 -6.09 -14.63 4.61
CA VAL A 655 -6.81 -14.55 3.33
C VAL A 655 -8.28 -14.86 3.58
N GLY A 656 -9.17 -14.10 2.95
CA GLY A 656 -10.61 -14.32 3.01
C GLY A 656 -11.31 -13.85 1.74
N TYR A 657 -12.61 -13.60 1.85
CA TYR A 657 -13.42 -12.99 0.80
C TYR A 657 -13.67 -11.51 1.13
N SER A 658 -13.83 -10.67 0.12
CA SER A 658 -14.12 -9.24 0.28
C SER A 658 -15.61 -8.95 0.07
N ALA A 659 -16.07 -7.74 0.40
CA ALA A 659 -17.43 -7.33 0.09
C ALA A 659 -17.78 -7.38 -1.42
N ALA A 660 -16.79 -7.38 -2.32
CA ALA A 660 -17.03 -7.56 -3.75
C ALA A 660 -17.44 -9.00 -4.12
N ALA A 661 -17.14 -10.00 -3.27
CA ALA A 661 -17.64 -11.36 -3.46
C ALA A 661 -19.18 -11.42 -3.40
N ASN A 662 -19.81 -10.59 -2.55
CA ASN A 662 -21.27 -10.52 -2.41
C ASN A 662 -21.98 -10.05 -3.69
N ALA A 663 -21.27 -9.39 -4.61
CA ALA A 663 -21.82 -8.92 -5.89
C ALA A 663 -21.66 -9.94 -7.05
N LEU A 664 -21.09 -11.11 -6.78
CA LEU A 664 -20.92 -12.17 -7.78
C LEU A 664 -22.26 -12.89 -8.05
N ALA A 665 -22.45 -13.31 -9.30
CA ALA A 665 -23.58 -14.14 -9.71
C ALA A 665 -23.38 -15.59 -9.25
N ALA A 666 -24.39 -16.44 -9.36
CA ALA A 666 -24.23 -17.86 -9.08
C ALA A 666 -23.20 -18.50 -10.04
N GLY A 667 -22.25 -19.27 -9.50
CA GLY A 667 -21.16 -19.89 -10.24
C GLY A 667 -19.90 -20.14 -9.41
N LEU A 668 -19.01 -20.95 -9.97
CA LEU A 668 -17.70 -21.24 -9.37
C LEU A 668 -16.65 -20.23 -9.84
N TYR A 669 -16.11 -19.48 -8.89
CA TYR A 669 -15.01 -18.53 -9.08
C TYR A 669 -13.70 -19.14 -8.59
N SER A 670 -12.61 -18.81 -9.25
CA SER A 670 -11.26 -19.28 -8.91
C SER A 670 -10.26 -18.16 -9.12
N GLY A 671 -9.39 -17.96 -8.14
CA GLY A 671 -8.33 -16.98 -8.12
C GLY A 671 -7.16 -17.49 -7.29
N SER A 672 -6.26 -16.61 -6.90
CA SER A 672 -5.06 -16.97 -6.13
C SER A 672 -4.54 -15.80 -5.29
N VAL A 673 -3.77 -16.14 -4.25
CA VAL A 673 -2.94 -15.19 -3.51
C VAL A 673 -1.48 -15.57 -3.70
N THR A 674 -0.69 -14.63 -4.23
CA THR A 674 0.73 -14.80 -4.48
C THR A 674 1.54 -14.06 -3.42
N PHE A 675 2.49 -14.77 -2.81
CA PHE A 675 3.43 -14.29 -1.81
C PHE A 675 4.79 -14.16 -2.49
N THR A 676 5.20 -12.92 -2.82
CA THR A 676 6.39 -12.61 -3.61
C THR A 676 7.52 -12.13 -2.72
N ASN A 677 8.72 -12.72 -2.86
CA ASN A 677 9.93 -12.18 -2.23
C ASN A 677 10.38 -10.90 -2.97
N ALA A 678 9.96 -9.73 -2.47
CA ALA A 678 10.33 -8.44 -3.05
C ALA A 678 11.79 -8.04 -2.75
N SER A 679 12.42 -8.65 -1.74
CA SER A 679 13.86 -8.49 -1.45
C SER A 679 14.77 -9.37 -2.33
N GLY A 680 14.20 -10.15 -3.26
CA GLY A 680 14.92 -11.06 -4.15
C GLY A 680 15.41 -12.36 -3.47
N GLY A 681 15.63 -13.39 -4.31
CA GLY A 681 16.02 -14.74 -3.88
C GLY A 681 14.90 -15.77 -4.10
N SER A 682 14.85 -16.83 -3.28
CA SER A 682 13.82 -17.88 -3.33
C SER A 682 12.63 -17.57 -2.41
N GLY A 683 11.63 -18.46 -2.34
CA GLY A 683 10.50 -18.37 -1.40
C GLY A 683 9.19 -17.82 -1.99
N THR A 684 9.19 -17.28 -3.21
CA THR A 684 7.94 -16.87 -3.88
C THR A 684 7.04 -18.07 -4.11
N THR A 685 5.79 -18.02 -3.61
CA THR A 685 4.79 -19.09 -3.81
C THR A 685 3.39 -18.51 -4.03
N SER A 686 2.46 -19.33 -4.52
CA SER A 686 1.05 -18.94 -4.68
C SER A 686 0.13 -19.95 -3.99
N ARG A 687 -1.07 -19.52 -3.60
CA ARG A 687 -2.12 -20.34 -2.97
C ARG A 687 -3.44 -20.14 -3.71
N PRO A 688 -4.13 -21.21 -4.13
CA PRO A 688 -5.41 -21.07 -4.82
C PRO A 688 -6.50 -20.59 -3.86
N VAL A 689 -7.44 -19.81 -4.38
CA VAL A 689 -8.66 -19.40 -3.68
C VAL A 689 -9.85 -19.74 -4.57
N ALA A 690 -10.85 -20.44 -4.05
CA ALA A 690 -12.07 -20.79 -4.77
C ALA A 690 -13.30 -20.29 -4.00
N LEU A 691 -14.35 -19.92 -4.74
CA LEU A 691 -15.64 -19.54 -4.18
C LEU A 691 -16.78 -20.08 -5.05
N ASP A 692 -17.66 -20.91 -4.48
CA ASP A 692 -18.86 -21.41 -5.15
C ASP A 692 -20.09 -20.61 -4.71
N VAL A 693 -20.54 -19.70 -5.58
CA VAL A 693 -21.66 -18.79 -5.29
C VAL A 693 -22.96 -19.45 -5.72
N GLY A 694 -23.94 -19.51 -4.81
CA GLY A 694 -25.21 -20.21 -4.97
C GLY A 694 -25.21 -21.66 -4.46
N ARG A 695 -24.05 -22.24 -4.11
CA ARG A 695 -23.94 -23.57 -3.48
C ARG A 695 -23.18 -23.50 -2.16
N TYR A 696 -23.80 -23.98 -1.10
CA TYR A 696 -23.17 -24.17 0.20
C TYR A 696 -22.43 -25.50 0.23
N SER A 697 -21.33 -25.59 0.97
CA SER A 697 -20.58 -26.84 1.16
C SER A 697 -20.41 -27.12 2.65
N TYR A 698 -20.92 -28.26 3.09
CA TYR A 698 -20.87 -28.72 4.48
C TYR A 698 -20.04 -29.99 4.55
N ASN A 699 -19.01 -29.96 5.41
CA ASN A 699 -18.13 -31.10 5.65
C ASN A 699 -18.35 -31.63 7.06
N ASP A 700 -18.15 -32.92 7.27
CA ASP A 700 -18.26 -33.55 8.59
C ASP A 700 -17.16 -33.12 9.59
N GLY A 701 -16.07 -32.51 9.11
CA GLY A 701 -14.94 -32.01 9.91
C GLY A 701 -14.18 -33.08 10.71
N GLY A 702 -14.46 -34.37 10.48
CA GLY A 702 -14.02 -35.48 11.33
C GLY A 702 -12.76 -36.20 10.83
N LEU A 703 -12.19 -37.01 11.72
CA LEU A 703 -11.18 -38.01 11.37
C LEU A 703 -11.87 -39.28 10.80
N PRO A 704 -11.16 -40.12 10.03
CA PRO A 704 -11.68 -41.40 9.55
C PRO A 704 -12.25 -42.28 10.66
N VAL A 705 -13.38 -42.95 10.37
CA VAL A 705 -14.11 -43.81 11.33
C VAL A 705 -14.18 -45.25 10.80
N ALA A 706 -13.80 -46.22 11.62
CA ALA A 706 -13.77 -47.63 11.24
C ALA A 706 -15.17 -48.22 10.97
N ILE A 707 -15.30 -48.90 9.84
CA ILE A 707 -16.41 -49.78 9.46
C ILE A 707 -15.96 -51.21 9.77
N ASN A 708 -16.77 -51.95 10.54
CA ASN A 708 -16.46 -53.33 10.97
C ASN A 708 -17.54 -54.30 10.46
N ASP A 709 -17.16 -55.56 10.29
CA ASP A 709 -18.05 -56.71 10.06
C ASP A 709 -19.44 -56.57 10.69
N ASN A 710 -20.50 -56.65 9.88
CA ASN A 710 -21.90 -56.62 10.31
C ASN A 710 -22.28 -55.42 11.22
N ALA A 711 -21.53 -54.32 11.17
CA ALA A 711 -21.74 -53.14 12.01
C ALA A 711 -22.38 -51.98 11.24
N THR A 712 -22.86 -50.99 11.99
CA THR A 712 -23.39 -49.73 11.46
C THR A 712 -22.59 -48.56 12.00
N VAL A 713 -22.12 -47.70 11.10
CA VAL A 713 -21.44 -46.43 11.38
C VAL A 713 -22.39 -45.30 11.02
N THR A 714 -22.49 -44.28 11.88
CA THR A 714 -23.25 -43.06 11.61
C THR A 714 -22.34 -41.85 11.75
N ARG A 715 -22.48 -40.87 10.85
CA ARG A 715 -21.75 -39.61 10.87
C ARG A 715 -22.70 -38.48 10.50
N THR A 716 -22.60 -37.35 11.18
CA THR A 716 -23.60 -36.27 11.08
C THR A 716 -22.98 -34.95 10.65
N ILE A 717 -23.74 -34.17 9.88
CA ILE A 717 -23.46 -32.78 9.55
C ILE A 717 -24.61 -31.95 10.13
N THR A 718 -24.30 -30.92 10.92
CA THR A 718 -25.31 -29.98 11.43
C THR A 718 -25.30 -28.73 10.56
N VAL A 719 -26.39 -28.50 9.83
CA VAL A 719 -26.59 -27.29 9.02
C VAL A 719 -27.38 -26.27 9.83
N THR A 720 -26.80 -25.10 10.06
CA THR A 720 -27.46 -24.00 10.77
C THR A 720 -28.19 -23.03 9.84
N ASP A 721 -27.81 -23.00 8.56
CA ASP A 721 -28.42 -22.14 7.55
C ASP A 721 -29.89 -22.47 7.32
N ASN A 722 -30.67 -21.45 6.98
CA ASN A 722 -32.11 -21.54 6.77
C ASN A 722 -32.44 -21.21 5.32
N TYR A 723 -32.63 -22.24 4.49
CA TYR A 723 -33.12 -22.08 3.12
C TYR A 723 -33.66 -23.40 2.54
N CYS A 724 -34.46 -23.30 1.47
CA CYS A 724 -34.98 -24.48 0.77
C CYS A 724 -33.99 -24.99 -0.27
N ILE A 725 -33.82 -26.31 -0.25
CA ILE A 725 -32.91 -27.05 -1.11
C ILE A 725 -33.37 -26.96 -2.58
N ALA A 726 -32.50 -26.50 -3.47
CA ALA A 726 -32.72 -26.60 -4.91
C ALA A 726 -32.15 -27.93 -5.46
N ASP A 727 -30.92 -28.24 -5.07
CA ASP A 727 -30.11 -29.38 -5.54
C ASP A 727 -29.18 -29.85 -4.41
N VAL A 728 -28.84 -31.15 -4.38
CA VAL A 728 -27.93 -31.76 -3.39
C VAL A 728 -26.95 -32.66 -4.13
N ASP A 729 -25.66 -32.34 -4.06
CA ASP A 729 -24.59 -33.30 -4.33
C ASP A 729 -24.12 -33.93 -3.01
N VAL A 730 -23.83 -35.23 -3.01
CA VAL A 730 -23.22 -35.92 -1.87
C VAL A 730 -21.91 -36.56 -2.30
N ARG A 731 -20.78 -36.08 -1.76
CA ARG A 731 -19.48 -36.74 -1.95
C ARG A 731 -19.23 -37.71 -0.80
N ILE A 732 -18.83 -38.93 -1.13
CA ILE A 732 -18.43 -39.97 -0.19
C ILE A 732 -17.04 -40.48 -0.56
N ASP A 733 -16.22 -40.65 0.48
CA ASP A 733 -14.89 -41.24 0.43
C ASP A 733 -14.83 -42.34 1.51
N ILE A 734 -14.86 -43.61 1.09
CA ILE A 734 -14.80 -44.80 1.93
C ILE A 734 -13.72 -45.74 1.39
N THR A 735 -12.74 -46.08 2.23
CA THR A 735 -11.83 -47.21 1.98
C THR A 735 -12.48 -48.50 2.48
N HIS A 736 -12.65 -49.54 1.65
CA HIS A 736 -13.21 -50.84 2.05
C HIS A 736 -12.80 -51.94 1.07
N THR A 737 -12.44 -53.13 1.57
CA THR A 737 -11.97 -54.22 0.70
C THR A 737 -13.06 -54.73 -0.25
N TYR A 738 -14.30 -54.93 0.20
CA TYR A 738 -15.45 -55.20 -0.68
C TYR A 738 -16.61 -54.22 -0.47
N ILE A 739 -16.91 -53.38 -1.47
CA ILE A 739 -18.03 -52.42 -1.43
C ILE A 739 -19.39 -53.09 -1.70
N GLY A 740 -19.38 -54.32 -2.24
CA GLY A 740 -20.57 -55.15 -2.39
C GLY A 740 -21.24 -55.53 -1.07
N ASP A 741 -20.58 -55.28 0.07
CA ASP A 741 -21.13 -55.55 1.38
C ASP A 741 -21.83 -54.35 2.04
N LEU A 742 -21.52 -53.16 1.53
CA LEU A 742 -21.96 -51.89 2.09
C LEU A 742 -23.36 -51.48 1.61
N THR A 743 -24.14 -50.93 2.52
CA THR A 743 -25.25 -50.01 2.20
C THR A 743 -24.94 -48.64 2.77
N VAL A 744 -25.13 -47.58 1.99
CA VAL A 744 -24.88 -46.19 2.40
C VAL A 744 -26.14 -45.36 2.21
N ASP A 745 -26.70 -44.88 3.31
CA ASP A 745 -27.91 -44.06 3.38
C ASP A 745 -27.56 -42.62 3.78
N VAL A 746 -28.13 -41.62 3.11
CA VAL A 746 -28.14 -40.23 3.59
C VAL A 746 -29.56 -39.84 3.99
N THR A 747 -29.72 -39.24 5.17
CA THR A 747 -31.01 -38.82 5.73
C THR A 747 -30.99 -37.32 6.03
N SER A 748 -32.00 -36.59 5.55
CA SER A 748 -32.16 -35.16 5.78
C SER A 748 -32.83 -34.86 7.13
N PRO A 749 -32.79 -33.61 7.62
CA PRO A 749 -33.46 -33.20 8.86
C PRO A 749 -34.97 -33.44 8.86
N GLY A 750 -35.60 -33.38 7.67
CA GLY A 750 -37.02 -33.68 7.47
C GLY A 750 -37.36 -35.18 7.47
N GLY A 751 -36.37 -36.07 7.64
CA GLY A 751 -36.57 -37.52 7.69
C GLY A 751 -36.66 -38.23 6.32
N THR A 752 -36.44 -37.51 5.21
CA THR A 752 -36.24 -38.14 3.89
C THR A 752 -34.93 -38.93 3.92
N THR A 753 -34.94 -40.19 3.47
CA THR A 753 -33.74 -41.02 3.34
C THR A 753 -33.55 -41.48 1.89
N VAL A 754 -32.33 -41.35 1.37
CA VAL A 754 -31.93 -41.81 0.03
C VAL A 754 -30.75 -42.78 0.18
N ARG A 755 -30.82 -43.95 -0.47
CA ARG A 755 -29.74 -44.95 -0.45
C ARG A 755 -28.79 -44.74 -1.62
N LEU A 756 -27.65 -44.13 -1.34
CA LEU A 756 -26.60 -43.78 -2.29
C LEU A 756 -25.85 -45.00 -2.82
N HIS A 757 -25.58 -45.98 -1.94
CA HIS A 757 -24.93 -47.24 -2.32
C HIS A 757 -25.71 -48.43 -1.73
N ASN A 758 -25.97 -49.45 -2.54
CA ASN A 758 -26.85 -50.56 -2.23
C ASN A 758 -26.22 -51.90 -2.66
N ARG A 759 -25.06 -52.22 -2.08
CA ARG A 759 -24.35 -53.49 -2.28
C ARG A 759 -23.96 -53.81 -3.74
N THR A 760 -23.90 -52.80 -4.61
CA THR A 760 -23.39 -52.96 -5.98
C THR A 760 -21.85 -53.01 -5.99
N GLY A 761 -21.26 -53.38 -7.13
CA GLY A 761 -19.80 -53.49 -7.28
C GLY A 761 -19.22 -54.85 -6.85
N GLY A 762 -19.89 -55.58 -5.97
CA GLY A 762 -19.47 -56.93 -5.58
C GLY A 762 -18.10 -56.93 -4.91
N SER A 763 -17.15 -57.67 -5.49
CA SER A 763 -15.78 -57.82 -4.97
C SER A 763 -14.84 -56.65 -5.36
N ALA A 764 -15.37 -55.43 -5.45
CA ALA A 764 -14.60 -54.24 -5.80
C ALA A 764 -14.22 -53.45 -4.54
N ASP A 765 -13.01 -52.93 -4.51
CA ASP A 765 -12.46 -52.09 -3.46
C ASP A 765 -12.97 -50.64 -3.60
N ASP A 766 -13.17 -49.98 -2.45
CA ASP A 766 -13.35 -48.52 -2.24
C ASP A 766 -14.54 -47.77 -2.92
N ILE A 767 -15.08 -46.76 -2.23
CA ILE A 767 -16.09 -45.83 -2.75
C ILE A 767 -15.54 -44.41 -2.76
N HIS A 768 -15.06 -43.95 -3.91
CA HIS A 768 -14.69 -42.55 -4.17
C HIS A 768 -15.69 -41.91 -5.14
N LYS A 769 -16.89 -41.59 -4.67
CA LYS A 769 -18.01 -41.14 -5.55
C LYS A 769 -18.53 -39.75 -5.17
N LEU A 770 -18.93 -39.00 -6.20
CA LEU A 770 -19.81 -37.84 -6.08
C LEU A 770 -21.17 -38.27 -6.63
N TYR A 771 -22.19 -38.30 -5.78
CA TYR A 771 -23.57 -38.50 -6.20
C TYR A 771 -24.18 -37.15 -6.57
N ASN A 772 -24.77 -37.08 -7.76
CA ASN A 772 -25.38 -35.89 -8.36
C ASN A 772 -26.43 -36.38 -9.39
N ASP A 773 -27.65 -35.83 -9.32
CA ASP A 773 -28.78 -36.30 -10.13
C ASP A 773 -28.53 -36.12 -11.64
N GLY A 774 -28.73 -37.21 -12.39
CA GLY A 774 -28.50 -37.25 -13.84
C GLY A 774 -27.05 -37.45 -14.27
N VAL A 775 -26.08 -37.41 -13.33
CA VAL A 775 -24.65 -37.61 -13.62
C VAL A 775 -24.11 -38.88 -12.97
N THR A 776 -24.40 -39.09 -11.69
CA THR A 776 -24.02 -40.29 -10.93
C THR A 776 -25.10 -40.53 -9.89
N ASN A 777 -26.13 -41.25 -10.33
CA ASN A 777 -27.32 -41.49 -9.53
C ASN A 777 -27.03 -42.47 -8.38
N PRO A 778 -27.80 -42.38 -7.27
CA PRO A 778 -27.94 -43.47 -6.31
C PRO A 778 -28.32 -44.80 -6.99
N ASP A 779 -27.85 -45.92 -6.44
CA ASP A 779 -28.19 -47.28 -6.91
C ASP A 779 -29.16 -48.04 -5.99
N GLY A 780 -29.57 -47.41 -4.88
CA GLY A 780 -30.62 -47.89 -3.99
C GLY A 780 -31.95 -47.14 -4.17
N PRO A 781 -32.91 -47.33 -3.24
CA PRO A 781 -34.15 -46.57 -3.22
C PRO A 781 -33.93 -45.06 -2.96
N GLY A 782 -34.70 -44.24 -3.68
CA GLY A 782 -34.68 -42.76 -3.61
C GLY A 782 -33.74 -42.10 -4.63
N THR A 783 -33.86 -40.78 -4.79
CA THR A 783 -32.99 -39.93 -5.63
C THR A 783 -32.66 -38.63 -4.88
N LEU A 784 -31.61 -37.89 -5.25
CA LEU A 784 -31.24 -36.70 -4.48
C LEU A 784 -32.30 -35.58 -4.58
N ALA A 785 -33.05 -35.53 -5.68
CA ALA A 785 -34.24 -34.69 -5.85
C ALA A 785 -35.38 -34.98 -4.86
N ASP A 786 -35.38 -36.11 -4.12
CA ASP A 786 -36.29 -36.28 -2.98
C ASP A 786 -36.02 -35.27 -1.84
N PHE A 787 -34.86 -34.60 -1.85
CA PHE A 787 -34.52 -33.50 -0.94
C PHE A 787 -34.96 -32.12 -1.47
N SER A 788 -35.15 -31.95 -2.78
CA SER A 788 -35.49 -30.66 -3.38
C SER A 788 -36.84 -30.12 -2.87
N GLY A 789 -36.88 -28.81 -2.64
CA GLY A 789 -38.01 -28.12 -2.01
C GLY A 789 -38.10 -28.28 -0.48
N THR A 790 -37.33 -29.18 0.13
CA THR A 790 -37.34 -29.36 1.60
C THR A 790 -36.39 -28.39 2.31
N GLN A 791 -36.59 -28.22 3.63
CA GLN A 791 -35.79 -27.36 4.48
C GLN A 791 -34.39 -27.95 4.73
N VAL A 792 -33.34 -27.15 4.52
CA VAL A 792 -31.95 -27.61 4.69
C VAL A 792 -31.51 -27.70 6.16
N GLN A 793 -32.12 -26.88 7.03
CA GLN A 793 -31.70 -26.65 8.40
C GLN A 793 -31.87 -27.89 9.29
N GLY A 794 -30.84 -28.23 10.05
CA GLY A 794 -30.86 -29.30 11.05
C GLY A 794 -29.76 -30.35 10.85
N VAL A 795 -29.99 -31.56 11.39
CA VAL A 795 -29.00 -32.64 11.39
C VAL A 795 -29.21 -33.55 10.18
N TRP A 796 -28.23 -33.54 9.27
CA TRP A 796 -28.08 -34.54 8.22
C TRP A 796 -27.28 -35.73 8.74
N THR A 797 -27.72 -36.95 8.41
CA THR A 797 -27.10 -38.18 8.91
C THR A 797 -26.71 -39.10 7.74
N LEU A 798 -25.43 -39.40 7.61
CA LEU A 798 -24.94 -40.51 6.80
C LEU A 798 -24.90 -41.78 7.66
N THR A 799 -25.48 -42.87 7.16
CA THR A 799 -25.44 -44.20 7.78
C THR A 799 -24.78 -45.18 6.82
N VAL A 800 -23.62 -45.71 7.20
CA VAL A 800 -22.94 -46.79 6.48
C VAL A 800 -23.18 -48.08 7.25
N ARG A 801 -23.62 -49.14 6.58
CA ARG A 801 -23.73 -50.48 7.17
C ARG A 801 -22.91 -51.44 6.35
N ASP A 802 -22.06 -52.20 7.01
CA ASP A 802 -21.59 -53.45 6.47
C ASP A 802 -22.61 -54.54 6.84
N ASN A 803 -22.98 -55.36 5.87
CA ASN A 803 -23.96 -56.44 6.04
C ASN A 803 -23.36 -57.82 5.65
N ALA A 804 -22.04 -57.96 5.67
CA ALA A 804 -21.34 -59.23 5.57
C ALA A 804 -20.22 -59.35 6.62
N SER A 805 -19.33 -60.34 6.47
CA SER A 805 -18.25 -60.66 7.39
C SER A 805 -16.97 -61.00 6.63
N ALA A 806 -15.82 -60.72 7.26
CA ALA A 806 -14.43 -60.87 6.81
C ALA A 806 -13.79 -59.66 6.11
N ASP A 807 -14.52 -58.57 5.89
CA ASP A 807 -14.08 -57.39 5.16
C ASP A 807 -14.38 -56.12 5.98
N VAL A 808 -13.38 -55.25 6.17
CA VAL A 808 -13.45 -54.05 7.02
C VAL A 808 -12.83 -52.85 6.33
N GLY A 809 -13.13 -51.64 6.82
CA GLY A 809 -12.61 -50.41 6.22
C GLY A 809 -12.81 -49.14 7.05
N THR A 810 -12.81 -47.99 6.40
CA THR A 810 -13.01 -46.67 7.02
C THR A 810 -13.93 -45.78 6.19
N LEU A 811 -14.87 -45.10 6.86
CA LEU A 811 -15.49 -43.90 6.34
C LEU A 811 -14.52 -42.74 6.56
N ASP A 812 -13.84 -42.30 5.50
CA ASP A 812 -12.79 -41.32 5.58
C ASP A 812 -13.39 -39.91 5.66
N THR A 813 -14.17 -39.52 4.65
CA THR A 813 -14.90 -38.24 4.61
C THR A 813 -16.25 -38.34 3.91
N TRP A 814 -17.19 -37.47 4.29
CA TRP A 814 -18.32 -37.11 3.43
C TRP A 814 -18.62 -35.61 3.46
N THR A 815 -19.17 -35.13 2.34
CA THR A 815 -19.49 -33.72 2.11
C THR A 815 -20.88 -33.61 1.48
N LEU A 816 -21.69 -32.68 1.99
CA LEU A 816 -22.90 -32.21 1.34
C LEU A 816 -22.59 -30.92 0.57
N LYS A 817 -23.00 -30.84 -0.69
CA LYS A 817 -22.95 -29.61 -1.47
C LYS A 817 -24.36 -29.26 -1.93
N ILE A 818 -24.92 -28.18 -1.39
CA ILE A 818 -26.36 -27.91 -1.48
C ILE A 818 -26.57 -26.57 -2.17
N ALA A 819 -27.28 -26.58 -3.31
CA ALA A 819 -27.75 -25.36 -3.94
C ALA A 819 -28.97 -24.82 -3.18
N SER A 820 -29.02 -23.50 -3.01
CA SER A 820 -30.15 -22.83 -2.38
C SER A 820 -31.13 -22.29 -3.43
N THR A 821 -32.43 -22.40 -3.15
CA THR A 821 -33.48 -21.66 -3.87
C THR A 821 -33.51 -20.16 -3.54
N GLY A 822 -32.85 -19.75 -2.44
CA GLY A 822 -32.91 -18.39 -1.90
C GLY A 822 -34.11 -18.11 -0.98
N SER A 823 -35.12 -18.98 -0.89
CA SER A 823 -36.22 -18.84 0.08
C SER A 823 -35.84 -19.44 1.43
N GLY A 824 -36.22 -18.76 2.52
CA GLY A 824 -36.14 -19.26 3.91
C GLY A 824 -37.43 -19.90 4.43
N ALA A 825 -38.47 -19.98 3.60
CA ALA A 825 -39.74 -20.64 3.89
C ALA A 825 -40.02 -21.67 2.78
N CYS A 826 -40.17 -22.93 3.16
CA CYS A 826 -40.20 -24.05 2.23
C CYS A 826 -41.60 -24.67 2.20
N PRO A 827 -42.22 -24.82 1.02
CA PRO A 827 -43.52 -25.46 0.93
C PRO A 827 -43.38 -26.91 1.40
N THR A 828 -44.31 -27.36 2.23
CA THR A 828 -44.37 -28.75 2.69
C THR A 828 -45.36 -29.52 1.83
N ARG A 829 -44.96 -30.69 1.32
CA ARG A 829 -45.92 -31.60 0.68
C ARG A 829 -46.87 -32.15 1.74
N GLU A 830 -48.16 -32.08 1.48
CA GLU A 830 -49.22 -32.68 2.30
C GLU A 830 -49.61 -34.05 1.76
N LEU A 831 -50.13 -34.92 2.63
CA LEU A 831 -50.70 -36.22 2.26
C LEU A 831 -52.12 -36.02 1.72
N ILE A 832 -52.29 -36.12 0.39
CA ILE A 832 -53.56 -35.82 -0.28
C ILE A 832 -54.44 -37.06 -0.43
N HIS A 833 -53.83 -38.21 -0.74
CA HIS A 833 -54.52 -39.51 -0.83
C HIS A 833 -53.73 -40.57 -0.07
N ASP A 834 -54.42 -41.40 0.70
CA ASP A 834 -53.84 -42.48 1.49
C ASP A 834 -54.64 -43.77 1.31
N TYR A 835 -53.96 -44.85 0.92
CA TYR A 835 -54.53 -46.18 0.70
C TYR A 835 -53.72 -47.21 1.53
N PRO A 836 -53.97 -47.31 2.85
CA PRO A 836 -53.25 -48.21 3.77
C PRO A 836 -53.65 -49.69 3.64
N LEU A 837 -54.28 -50.06 2.51
CA LEU A 837 -54.83 -51.37 2.10
C LEU A 837 -55.51 -52.27 3.15
N THR A 838 -55.85 -51.76 4.34
CA THR A 838 -56.65 -52.48 5.35
C THR A 838 -58.04 -52.88 4.84
N THR A 839 -58.55 -52.17 3.82
CA THR A 839 -59.74 -52.51 3.04
C THR A 839 -59.42 -52.50 1.54
N ASN A 840 -60.09 -53.35 0.76
CA ASN A 840 -59.91 -53.42 -0.70
C ASN A 840 -60.43 -52.11 -1.38
N PRO A 841 -59.58 -51.34 -2.07
CA PRO A 841 -59.98 -50.08 -2.72
C PRO A 841 -60.67 -50.27 -4.09
N GLY A 842 -60.88 -51.52 -4.54
CA GLY A 842 -61.59 -51.82 -5.78
C GLY A 842 -60.76 -51.66 -7.06
N TRP A 843 -59.43 -51.71 -6.95
CA TRP A 843 -58.53 -51.58 -8.09
C TRP A 843 -58.60 -52.80 -9.02
N SER A 844 -58.37 -52.54 -10.31
CA SER A 844 -58.44 -53.57 -11.35
C SER A 844 -57.18 -54.43 -11.39
N THR A 845 -57.35 -55.74 -11.52
CA THR A 845 -56.27 -56.72 -11.53
C THR A 845 -56.26 -57.54 -12.83
N GLN A 846 -55.06 -58.00 -13.22
CA GLN A 846 -54.83 -58.89 -14.36
C GLN A 846 -53.91 -60.05 -13.93
N GLY A 847 -53.92 -61.16 -14.65
CA GLY A 847 -53.11 -62.33 -14.29
C GLY A 847 -53.48 -62.88 -12.90
N GLN A 848 -52.49 -62.99 -12.02
CA GLN A 848 -52.68 -63.52 -10.65
C GLN A 848 -52.87 -62.43 -9.58
N TRP A 849 -52.73 -61.13 -9.93
CA TRP A 849 -52.82 -60.00 -9.00
C TRP A 849 -54.08 -60.11 -8.11
N ALA A 850 -53.86 -60.14 -6.79
CA ALA A 850 -54.92 -60.37 -5.81
C ALA A 850 -54.76 -59.48 -4.57
N TYR A 851 -55.90 -59.12 -3.97
CA TYR A 851 -55.98 -58.44 -2.68
C TYR A 851 -56.22 -59.46 -1.55
N GLY A 852 -55.43 -59.40 -0.48
CA GLY A 852 -55.60 -60.26 0.69
C GLY A 852 -54.32 -60.46 1.50
N VAL A 853 -54.34 -61.41 2.42
CA VAL A 853 -53.18 -61.75 3.26
C VAL A 853 -52.17 -62.60 2.47
N PRO A 854 -50.89 -62.20 2.37
CA PRO A 854 -49.86 -62.98 1.71
C PRO A 854 -49.42 -64.16 2.60
N LEU A 855 -49.13 -65.32 1.99
CA LEU A 855 -48.87 -66.57 2.72
C LEU A 855 -47.40 -66.74 3.18
N GLY A 856 -46.55 -65.72 3.08
CA GLY A 856 -45.15 -65.77 3.49
C GLY A 856 -44.32 -66.87 2.80
N SER A 857 -44.71 -67.25 1.58
CA SER A 857 -44.13 -68.36 0.83
C SER A 857 -43.30 -67.85 -0.35
N GLY A 858 -42.24 -68.54 -0.73
CA GLY A 858 -41.45 -68.19 -1.92
C GLY A 858 -40.72 -66.83 -1.90
N GLY A 859 -40.62 -66.19 -0.73
CA GLY A 859 -40.04 -64.85 -0.53
C GLY A 859 -41.06 -63.75 -0.22
N ASP A 860 -42.37 -64.07 -0.15
CA ASP A 860 -43.42 -63.13 0.24
C ASP A 860 -43.27 -62.62 1.68
N PRO A 861 -43.81 -61.43 2.00
CA PRO A 861 -44.09 -61.05 3.38
C PRO A 861 -45.19 -61.94 3.98
N SER A 862 -45.27 -62.02 5.31
CA SER A 862 -46.33 -62.74 6.03
C SER A 862 -47.52 -61.86 6.45
N SER A 863 -47.43 -60.55 6.21
CA SER A 863 -48.51 -59.57 6.42
C SER A 863 -48.23 -58.32 5.59
N GLY A 864 -49.26 -57.48 5.41
CA GLY A 864 -49.06 -56.07 5.06
C GLY A 864 -48.13 -55.33 6.04
N PHE A 865 -47.70 -54.15 5.63
CA PHE A 865 -47.02 -53.19 6.50
C PHE A 865 -48.05 -52.56 7.46
N THR A 866 -49.21 -52.16 6.95
CA THR A 866 -50.33 -51.64 7.74
C THR A 866 -51.47 -52.66 7.78
N GLY A 867 -51.61 -53.35 8.92
CA GLY A 867 -52.60 -54.41 9.09
C GLY A 867 -52.11 -55.75 8.55
N SER A 868 -52.89 -56.40 7.69
CA SER A 868 -52.59 -57.78 7.25
C SER A 868 -52.76 -58.05 5.75
N ASN A 869 -53.45 -57.18 5.02
CA ASN A 869 -53.70 -57.36 3.59
C ASN A 869 -52.70 -56.56 2.76
N VAL A 870 -52.45 -57.03 1.54
CA VAL A 870 -51.66 -56.34 0.51
C VAL A 870 -52.38 -56.46 -0.83
N TYR A 871 -51.92 -55.72 -1.84
CA TYR A 871 -52.01 -56.22 -3.21
C TYR A 871 -50.73 -56.97 -3.55
N GLY A 872 -50.85 -58.28 -3.77
CA GLY A 872 -49.74 -59.16 -4.17
C GLY A 872 -49.95 -59.66 -5.60
N TYR A 873 -48.87 -59.84 -6.37
CA TYR A 873 -48.96 -60.45 -7.69
C TYR A 873 -49.42 -61.91 -7.60
N ASN A 874 -48.97 -62.65 -6.59
CA ASN A 874 -49.49 -63.97 -6.24
C ASN A 874 -49.39 -64.17 -4.72
N LEU A 875 -50.49 -63.99 -3.98
CA LEU A 875 -50.49 -64.10 -2.50
C LEU A 875 -50.07 -65.48 -1.96
N ALA A 876 -49.95 -66.50 -2.82
CA ALA A 876 -49.51 -67.84 -2.46
C ALA A 876 -48.03 -68.13 -2.77
N GLY A 877 -47.25 -67.11 -3.15
CA GLY A 877 -45.82 -67.21 -3.43
C GLY A 877 -45.45 -66.68 -4.82
N GLN A 878 -44.62 -67.43 -5.54
CA GLN A 878 -43.86 -66.89 -6.65
C GLN A 878 -44.72 -66.61 -7.91
N TYR A 879 -44.31 -65.64 -8.73
CA TYR A 879 -44.88 -65.44 -10.06
C TYR A 879 -44.55 -66.63 -10.99
N PRO A 880 -45.27 -66.84 -12.11
CA PRO A 880 -45.02 -67.98 -13.00
C PRO A 880 -43.97 -67.66 -14.08
N ASN A 881 -43.25 -68.68 -14.52
CA ASN A 881 -42.42 -68.64 -15.74
C ASN A 881 -43.29 -68.41 -17.00
N ASN A 882 -42.65 -67.94 -18.07
CA ASN A 882 -43.18 -67.82 -19.43
C ASN A 882 -44.39 -66.87 -19.57
N MET A 883 -44.44 -65.80 -18.78
CA MET A 883 -45.45 -64.75 -18.95
C MET A 883 -45.19 -64.00 -20.27
N ALA A 884 -45.97 -64.30 -21.30
CA ALA A 884 -45.81 -63.69 -22.63
C ALA A 884 -46.14 -62.18 -22.70
N SER A 885 -46.73 -61.60 -21.64
CA SER A 885 -47.06 -60.18 -21.56
C SER A 885 -47.19 -59.70 -20.11
N VAL A 886 -46.88 -58.43 -19.89
CA VAL A 886 -47.04 -57.75 -18.59
C VAL A 886 -48.49 -57.87 -18.10
N GLN A 887 -48.67 -58.21 -16.83
CA GLN A 887 -49.96 -58.21 -16.13
C GLN A 887 -49.98 -57.09 -15.09
N TYR A 888 -51.02 -56.26 -15.11
CA TYR A 888 -51.10 -55.06 -14.28
C TYR A 888 -52.11 -55.12 -13.13
N LEU A 889 -51.72 -54.57 -11.98
CA LEU A 889 -52.62 -53.96 -11.00
C LEU A 889 -52.76 -52.48 -11.38
N THR A 890 -53.97 -51.96 -11.55
CA THR A 890 -54.20 -50.55 -11.92
C THR A 890 -55.24 -49.90 -11.01
N THR A 891 -54.89 -48.74 -10.43
CA THR A 891 -55.76 -47.96 -9.54
C THR A 891 -57.04 -47.49 -10.22
N THR A 892 -58.03 -47.13 -9.42
CA THR A 892 -59.07 -46.18 -9.87
C THR A 892 -58.47 -44.80 -10.12
N GLY A 893 -59.23 -43.89 -10.76
CA GLY A 893 -58.79 -42.52 -10.98
C GLY A 893 -58.60 -41.76 -9.66
N ILE A 894 -57.43 -41.14 -9.47
CA ILE A 894 -57.05 -40.33 -8.31
C ILE A 894 -57.04 -38.86 -8.73
N ASN A 895 -57.69 -37.97 -7.99
CA ASN A 895 -57.80 -36.56 -8.38
C ASN A 895 -56.59 -35.74 -7.90
N CYS A 896 -55.89 -35.06 -8.82
CA CYS A 896 -54.75 -34.19 -8.56
C CYS A 896 -54.96 -32.75 -9.06
N SER A 897 -56.21 -32.31 -9.29
CA SER A 897 -56.50 -30.91 -9.60
C SER A 897 -56.10 -29.97 -8.48
N GLY A 898 -55.43 -28.87 -8.81
CA GLY A 898 -54.91 -27.89 -7.85
C GLY A 898 -53.63 -28.31 -7.11
N LEU A 899 -53.09 -29.50 -7.40
CA LEU A 899 -51.84 -29.99 -6.82
C LEU A 899 -50.65 -29.68 -7.71
N THR A 900 -49.50 -29.38 -7.09
CA THR A 900 -48.19 -29.28 -7.76
C THR A 900 -47.11 -30.08 -7.04
N GLY A 901 -46.06 -30.46 -7.75
CA GLY A 901 -44.96 -31.26 -7.22
C GLY A 901 -45.40 -32.64 -6.72
N THR A 902 -46.36 -33.28 -7.38
CA THR A 902 -46.98 -34.54 -6.94
C THR A 902 -46.00 -35.71 -6.87
N GLN A 903 -45.97 -36.43 -5.74
CA GLN A 903 -45.10 -37.55 -5.44
C GLN A 903 -45.91 -38.79 -5.03
N LEU A 904 -45.64 -39.93 -5.66
CA LEU A 904 -46.12 -41.25 -5.25
C LEU A 904 -45.21 -41.79 -4.13
N ARG A 905 -45.80 -42.19 -3.01
CA ARG A 905 -45.11 -43.00 -1.97
C ARG A 905 -45.85 -44.31 -1.76
N PHE A 906 -45.14 -45.41 -1.49
CA PHE A 906 -45.78 -46.67 -1.10
C PHE A 906 -44.81 -47.64 -0.43
N ARG A 907 -45.34 -48.62 0.32
CA ARG A 907 -44.57 -49.75 0.85
C ARG A 907 -44.44 -50.84 -0.20
N ARG A 908 -43.20 -51.18 -0.56
CA ARG A 908 -42.84 -52.25 -1.49
C ARG A 908 -42.24 -53.42 -0.74
N TRP A 909 -42.64 -54.62 -1.14
CA TRP A 909 -41.85 -55.82 -0.97
C TRP A 909 -41.81 -56.54 -2.31
N LEU A 910 -40.68 -56.46 -3.01
CA LEU A 910 -40.49 -57.01 -4.36
C LEU A 910 -39.35 -58.04 -4.35
N GLY A 911 -39.60 -59.20 -4.95
CA GLY A 911 -38.54 -60.09 -5.43
C GLY A 911 -38.73 -60.37 -6.90
N VAL A 912 -37.65 -60.27 -7.68
CA VAL A 912 -37.66 -60.45 -9.14
C VAL A 912 -36.28 -60.93 -9.59
N GLU A 913 -36.24 -61.73 -10.66
CA GLU A 913 -34.97 -62.08 -11.31
C GLU A 913 -34.36 -60.85 -12.00
N SER A 914 -33.06 -60.91 -12.27
CA SER A 914 -32.31 -60.00 -13.13
C SER A 914 -33.14 -59.49 -14.30
N SER A 915 -33.04 -58.19 -14.56
CA SER A 915 -33.75 -57.46 -15.62
C SER A 915 -33.44 -57.94 -17.05
N SER A 916 -32.53 -58.91 -17.20
CA SER A 916 -32.28 -59.65 -18.44
C SER A 916 -33.33 -60.72 -18.76
N TYR A 917 -34.14 -61.13 -17.76
CA TYR A 917 -35.01 -62.30 -17.80
C TYR A 917 -36.44 -61.97 -17.37
N ASP A 918 -36.60 -61.32 -16.22
CA ASP A 918 -37.90 -60.96 -15.66
C ASP A 918 -38.04 -59.45 -15.47
N HIS A 919 -39.26 -58.94 -15.68
CA HIS A 919 -39.56 -57.51 -15.63
C HIS A 919 -40.60 -57.15 -14.57
N ALA A 920 -40.35 -56.05 -13.87
CA ALA A 920 -41.23 -55.47 -12.86
C ALA A 920 -41.21 -53.94 -13.01
N SER A 921 -42.37 -53.30 -13.19
CA SER A 921 -42.46 -51.87 -13.53
C SER A 921 -43.58 -51.12 -12.80
N ILE A 922 -43.48 -49.79 -12.76
CA ILE A 922 -44.52 -48.86 -12.30
C ILE A 922 -44.75 -47.83 -13.39
N GLN A 923 -46.01 -47.54 -13.71
CA GLN A 923 -46.38 -46.58 -14.73
C GLN A 923 -47.54 -45.69 -14.28
N VAL A 924 -47.55 -44.44 -14.75
CA VAL A 924 -48.57 -43.43 -14.43
C VAL A 924 -49.19 -42.88 -15.70
N SER A 925 -50.47 -42.51 -15.65
CA SER A 925 -51.25 -41.96 -16.77
C SER A 925 -52.25 -40.92 -16.29
N ASN A 926 -52.44 -39.82 -17.03
CA ASN A 926 -53.50 -38.84 -16.80
C ASN A 926 -54.79 -39.10 -17.61
N ASN A 927 -54.83 -40.19 -18.39
CA ASN A 927 -55.96 -40.51 -19.27
C ASN A 927 -56.31 -42.03 -19.32
N GLY A 928 -55.58 -42.87 -18.60
CA GLY A 928 -55.74 -44.34 -18.57
C GLY A 928 -55.26 -45.08 -19.83
N MET A 929 -54.84 -44.37 -20.87
CA MET A 929 -54.49 -44.92 -22.19
C MET A 929 -53.00 -44.76 -22.54
N THR A 930 -52.43 -43.58 -22.27
CA THR A 930 -51.02 -43.24 -22.49
C THR A 930 -50.28 -43.34 -21.17
N TRP A 931 -49.23 -44.16 -21.11
CA TRP A 931 -48.57 -44.52 -19.85
C TRP A 931 -47.09 -44.11 -19.88
N THR A 932 -46.68 -43.37 -18.86
CA THR A 932 -45.28 -43.01 -18.60
C THR A 932 -44.70 -44.00 -17.59
N THR A 933 -43.59 -44.65 -17.92
CA THR A 933 -42.87 -45.51 -16.96
C THR A 933 -42.13 -44.65 -15.94
N ILE A 934 -42.37 -44.90 -14.66
CA ILE A 934 -41.75 -44.21 -13.51
C ILE A 934 -40.70 -45.11 -12.84
N TYR A 935 -40.91 -46.42 -12.89
CA TYR A 935 -39.92 -47.43 -12.49
C TYR A 935 -39.93 -48.59 -13.48
N ASP A 936 -38.75 -49.10 -13.79
CA ASP A 936 -38.55 -50.39 -14.43
C ASP A 936 -37.39 -51.06 -13.71
N HIS A 937 -37.47 -52.37 -13.46
CA HIS A 937 -36.38 -53.08 -12.81
C HIS A 937 -35.15 -53.09 -13.72
N THR A 938 -34.05 -52.53 -13.21
CA THR A 938 -32.73 -52.60 -13.82
C THR A 938 -31.74 -53.19 -12.82
N GLY A 939 -31.08 -54.30 -13.18
CA GLY A 939 -30.07 -54.92 -12.32
C GLY A 939 -30.13 -56.45 -12.26
N GLY A 940 -29.43 -57.01 -11.29
CA GLY A 940 -29.45 -58.44 -11.00
C GLY A 940 -30.61 -58.85 -10.09
N SER A 941 -30.82 -60.16 -9.98
CA SER A 941 -31.91 -60.77 -9.19
C SER A 941 -31.84 -60.36 -7.72
N PHE A 942 -32.97 -59.97 -7.13
CA PHE A 942 -33.03 -59.57 -5.73
C PHE A 942 -34.36 -59.96 -5.06
N THR A 943 -34.40 -59.82 -3.74
CA THR A 943 -35.64 -59.87 -2.95
C THR A 943 -35.50 -58.89 -1.80
N ASP A 944 -36.47 -58.00 -1.64
CA ASP A 944 -36.54 -57.09 -0.51
C ASP A 944 -36.58 -57.90 0.81
N PRO A 945 -35.62 -57.71 1.75
CA PRO A 945 -35.59 -58.47 3.00
C PRO A 945 -36.57 -57.94 4.05
N SER A 946 -37.20 -56.79 3.78
CA SER A 946 -38.19 -56.11 4.60
C SER A 946 -38.95 -55.09 3.74
N TRP A 947 -40.10 -54.60 4.24
CA TRP A 947 -40.88 -53.56 3.58
C TRP A 947 -40.08 -52.26 3.35
N GLN A 948 -39.78 -51.96 2.09
CA GLN A 948 -39.12 -50.72 1.68
C GLN A 948 -40.16 -49.60 1.52
N LEU A 949 -39.84 -48.38 1.94
CA LEU A 949 -40.61 -47.20 1.51
C LEU A 949 -40.05 -46.75 0.16
N MET A 950 -40.93 -46.70 -0.84
CA MET A 950 -40.61 -46.17 -2.15
C MET A 950 -41.18 -44.75 -2.28
N SER A 951 -40.45 -43.89 -2.97
CA SER A 951 -40.81 -42.51 -3.28
C SER A 951 -40.48 -42.25 -4.74
N TYR A 952 -41.42 -41.68 -5.49
CA TYR A 952 -41.25 -41.37 -6.91
C TYR A 952 -41.94 -40.06 -7.25
N ASP A 953 -41.22 -39.13 -7.88
CA ASP A 953 -41.85 -37.96 -8.50
C ASP A 953 -42.75 -38.39 -9.67
N ILE A 954 -43.99 -37.91 -9.68
CA ILE A 954 -44.97 -38.14 -10.73
C ILE A 954 -45.56 -36.82 -11.27
N SER A 955 -45.05 -35.68 -10.80
CA SER A 955 -45.53 -34.32 -11.08
C SER A 955 -45.74 -34.05 -12.58
N ALA A 956 -44.75 -34.42 -13.39
CA ALA A 956 -44.76 -34.29 -14.85
C ALA A 956 -45.94 -34.96 -15.56
N VAL A 957 -46.63 -35.90 -14.90
CA VAL A 957 -47.86 -36.55 -15.39
C VAL A 957 -49.08 -36.18 -14.56
N ALA A 958 -48.91 -35.84 -13.27
CA ALA A 958 -49.99 -35.76 -12.29
C ALA A 958 -50.43 -34.34 -11.91
N ASP A 959 -49.55 -33.34 -12.01
CA ASP A 959 -49.86 -31.98 -11.53
C ASP A 959 -51.06 -31.37 -12.27
N GLY A 960 -51.98 -30.80 -11.50
CA GLY A 960 -53.24 -30.22 -11.98
C GLY A 960 -54.26 -31.19 -12.59
N GLN A 961 -53.99 -32.49 -12.70
CA GLN A 961 -54.85 -33.43 -13.44
C GLN A 961 -56.08 -33.88 -12.65
N GLY A 962 -57.28 -33.74 -13.23
CA GLY A 962 -58.54 -34.15 -12.59
C GLY A 962 -58.70 -35.67 -12.35
N ALA A 963 -57.89 -36.50 -13.00
CA ALA A 963 -57.76 -37.92 -12.72
C ALA A 963 -56.40 -38.46 -13.21
N ILE A 964 -55.68 -39.16 -12.34
CA ILE A 964 -54.51 -39.98 -12.67
C ILE A 964 -54.77 -41.44 -12.37
N PHE A 965 -54.02 -42.33 -13.03
CA PHE A 965 -54.04 -43.76 -12.82
C PHE A 965 -52.62 -44.25 -12.64
N ILE A 966 -52.41 -45.11 -11.64
CA ILE A 966 -51.11 -45.71 -11.34
C ILE A 966 -51.23 -47.21 -11.55
N ARG A 967 -50.22 -47.85 -12.13
CA ARG A 967 -50.20 -49.30 -12.29
C ARG A 967 -48.83 -49.92 -12.03
N TRP A 968 -48.87 -51.12 -11.47
CA TRP A 968 -47.70 -51.96 -11.23
C TRP A 968 -47.78 -53.17 -12.18
N GLY A 969 -46.72 -53.38 -12.95
CA GLY A 969 -46.60 -54.44 -13.93
C GLY A 969 -45.70 -55.56 -13.45
N MET A 970 -46.12 -56.81 -13.66
CA MET A 970 -45.29 -58.01 -13.53
C MET A 970 -45.21 -58.72 -14.88
N GLY A 971 -44.01 -59.13 -15.27
CA GLY A 971 -43.71 -59.78 -16.55
C GLY A 971 -43.34 -58.79 -17.68
N PRO A 972 -42.88 -59.26 -18.85
CA PRO A 972 -42.71 -60.67 -19.23
C PRO A 972 -41.73 -61.44 -18.33
N THR A 973 -41.85 -62.78 -18.34
CA THR A 973 -40.95 -63.66 -17.55
C THR A 973 -40.35 -64.77 -18.40
N ASP A 974 -39.16 -65.18 -17.99
CA ASP A 974 -38.31 -66.21 -18.59
C ASP A 974 -38.86 -67.65 -18.37
N SER A 975 -38.15 -68.67 -18.87
CA SER A 975 -38.50 -70.08 -18.71
C SER A 975 -38.21 -70.71 -17.32
N SER A 976 -37.43 -70.05 -16.45
CA SER A 976 -36.86 -70.61 -15.22
C SER A 976 -36.50 -69.54 -14.17
N VAL A 977 -36.48 -69.94 -12.89
CA VAL A 977 -36.27 -69.05 -11.73
C VAL A 977 -37.41 -68.04 -11.54
N THR A 978 -37.92 -67.97 -10.32
CA THR A 978 -39.01 -67.04 -9.95
C THR A 978 -38.81 -66.59 -8.53
N TYR A 979 -39.41 -65.45 -8.20
CA TYR A 979 -39.39 -64.83 -6.89
C TYR A 979 -40.83 -64.44 -6.50
N CYS A 980 -41.04 -63.88 -5.31
CA CYS A 980 -42.35 -63.47 -4.81
C CYS A 980 -43.10 -62.45 -5.70
N GLY A 981 -42.38 -61.70 -6.55
CA GLY A 981 -42.98 -60.62 -7.32
C GLY A 981 -43.36 -59.45 -6.41
N TRP A 982 -44.31 -58.64 -6.88
CA TRP A 982 -44.78 -57.48 -6.13
C TRP A 982 -45.68 -57.86 -4.96
N ASN A 983 -45.42 -57.29 -3.79
CA ASN A 983 -46.39 -57.00 -2.74
C ASN A 983 -46.36 -55.49 -2.45
N ILE A 984 -47.54 -54.88 -2.36
CA ILE A 984 -47.72 -53.42 -2.25
C ILE A 984 -48.64 -53.11 -1.07
N ASP A 985 -48.31 -52.07 -0.31
CA ASP A 985 -49.10 -51.52 0.79
C ASP A 985 -48.88 -49.99 0.94
N ASP A 986 -49.66 -49.30 1.80
CA ASP A 986 -49.60 -47.85 2.07
C ASP A 986 -49.41 -46.95 0.82
N VAL A 987 -50.22 -47.11 -0.22
CA VAL A 987 -50.08 -46.27 -1.42
C VAL A 987 -50.58 -44.86 -1.11
N GLN A 988 -49.73 -43.87 -1.33
CA GLN A 988 -49.93 -42.49 -0.94
C GLN A 988 -49.59 -41.51 -2.06
N ILE A 989 -50.35 -40.42 -2.14
CA ILE A 989 -50.04 -39.27 -2.99
C ILE A 989 -49.76 -38.07 -2.09
N TRP A 990 -48.56 -37.53 -2.21
CA TRP A 990 -48.09 -36.34 -1.52
C TRP A 990 -47.90 -35.21 -2.50
N ALA A 991 -48.37 -33.99 -2.22
CA ALA A 991 -48.20 -32.86 -3.13
C ALA A 991 -48.19 -31.52 -2.38
N PHE A 992 -47.71 -30.47 -3.03
CA PHE A 992 -48.01 -29.11 -2.60
C PHE A 992 -49.46 -28.80 -2.98
N VAL A 993 -50.26 -28.39 -2.00
CA VAL A 993 -51.54 -27.75 -2.25
C VAL A 993 -51.23 -26.31 -2.66
N ALA A 994 -51.79 -25.82 -3.76
CA ALA A 994 -51.67 -24.41 -4.10
C ALA A 994 -52.27 -23.56 -2.97
N ASP A 995 -51.52 -22.59 -2.47
CA ASP A 995 -52.00 -21.66 -1.46
C ASP A 995 -53.21 -20.90 -2.04
N PRO A 996 -54.41 -20.99 -1.44
CA PRO A 996 -55.58 -20.27 -1.93
C PRO A 996 -55.43 -18.74 -1.89
N CYS A 997 -54.40 -18.23 -1.19
CA CYS A 997 -54.04 -16.83 -1.11
C CYS A 997 -53.01 -16.39 -2.17
N GLU A 998 -52.42 -17.32 -2.94
CA GLU A 998 -51.38 -17.00 -3.91
C GLU A 998 -51.91 -16.08 -5.04
N GLY A 999 -51.39 -14.86 -5.10
CA GLY A 999 -51.80 -13.86 -6.09
C GLY A 999 -53.05 -13.06 -5.74
N ILE A 1000 -53.63 -13.25 -4.54
CA ILE A 1000 -54.70 -12.39 -4.01
C ILE A 1000 -54.10 -11.08 -3.50
N LEU A 1001 -54.74 -9.96 -3.86
CA LEU A 1001 -54.37 -8.63 -3.36
C LEU A 1001 -55.01 -8.43 -1.98
N LEU A 1002 -54.20 -8.17 -0.95
CA LEU A 1002 -54.72 -7.82 0.37
C LEU A 1002 -55.64 -6.59 0.29
N ALA A 1003 -56.69 -6.59 1.10
CA ALA A 1003 -57.79 -5.61 1.11
C ALA A 1003 -58.68 -5.54 -0.14
N ASP A 1004 -58.37 -6.21 -1.26
CA ASP A 1004 -59.32 -6.46 -2.37
C ASP A 1004 -60.18 -7.69 -2.03
N VAL A 1005 -61.06 -7.53 -1.03
CA VAL A 1005 -61.91 -8.62 -0.54
C VAL A 1005 -63.00 -8.97 -1.55
N ASN A 1006 -63.37 -8.02 -2.42
CA ASN A 1006 -64.38 -8.25 -3.45
C ASN A 1006 -63.82 -8.97 -4.71
N GLY A 1007 -62.51 -8.91 -4.93
CA GLY A 1007 -61.80 -9.61 -6.00
C GLY A 1007 -61.92 -8.96 -7.38
N ASP A 1008 -62.16 -7.65 -7.44
CA ASP A 1008 -62.26 -6.89 -8.70
C ASP A 1008 -60.97 -6.15 -9.09
N THR A 1009 -59.88 -6.39 -8.36
CA THR A 1009 -58.52 -5.83 -8.53
C THR A 1009 -58.35 -4.37 -8.11
N PHE A 1010 -59.34 -3.79 -7.41
CA PHE A 1010 -59.25 -2.46 -6.82
C PHE A 1010 -59.47 -2.55 -5.31
N ILE A 1011 -58.58 -1.94 -4.53
CA ILE A 1011 -58.80 -1.73 -3.10
C ILE A 1011 -59.55 -0.40 -2.95
N ASP A 1012 -60.87 -0.44 -2.73
CA ASP A 1012 -61.67 0.77 -2.54
C ASP A 1012 -62.81 0.63 -1.50
N GLY A 1013 -63.80 1.55 -1.55
CA GLY A 1013 -64.94 1.53 -0.64
C GLY A 1013 -65.89 0.33 -0.83
N ALA A 1014 -65.78 -0.42 -1.94
CA ALA A 1014 -66.54 -1.64 -2.21
C ALA A 1014 -66.12 -2.79 -1.29
N ASP A 1015 -64.82 -2.93 -1.02
CA ASP A 1015 -64.26 -3.99 -0.18
C ASP A 1015 -64.70 -3.90 1.27
N VAL A 1016 -64.94 -2.68 1.77
CA VAL A 1016 -65.30 -2.44 3.17
C VAL A 1016 -66.50 -3.27 3.61
N GLN A 1017 -67.50 -3.44 2.75
CA GLN A 1017 -68.66 -4.26 3.08
C GLN A 1017 -68.30 -5.75 3.10
N MET A 1018 -67.52 -6.24 2.14
CA MET A 1018 -67.18 -7.67 2.06
C MET A 1018 -66.16 -8.07 3.14
N PHE A 1019 -65.20 -7.20 3.47
CA PHE A 1019 -64.31 -7.36 4.62
C PHE A 1019 -65.11 -7.49 5.92
N VAL A 1020 -66.10 -6.62 6.15
CA VAL A 1020 -66.97 -6.69 7.34
C VAL A 1020 -67.79 -7.98 7.36
N ASP A 1021 -68.33 -8.42 6.21
CA ASP A 1021 -69.10 -9.66 6.12
C ASP A 1021 -68.21 -10.91 6.36
N THR A 1022 -66.98 -10.93 5.81
CA THR A 1022 -65.97 -11.98 6.05
C THR A 1022 -65.52 -12.00 7.51
N LEU A 1023 -65.23 -10.85 8.12
CA LEU A 1023 -64.84 -10.72 9.53
C LEU A 1023 -65.95 -11.16 10.50
N LEU A 1024 -67.21 -10.87 10.18
CA LEU A 1024 -68.35 -11.24 11.03
C LEU A 1024 -68.79 -12.70 10.85
N ASN A 1025 -68.47 -13.34 9.71
CA ASN A 1025 -68.86 -14.72 9.44
C ASN A 1025 -67.86 -15.48 8.53
N PRO A 1026 -66.59 -15.67 8.99
CA PRO A 1026 -65.52 -16.20 8.14
C PRO A 1026 -65.79 -17.63 7.66
N GLY A 1027 -66.54 -18.43 8.43
CA GLY A 1027 -66.97 -19.78 8.01
C GLY A 1027 -67.96 -19.82 6.84
N SER A 1028 -68.35 -18.67 6.27
CA SER A 1028 -69.19 -18.59 5.06
C SER A 1028 -68.50 -17.94 3.85
N ALA A 1029 -67.32 -17.34 4.06
CA ALA A 1029 -66.53 -16.72 3.01
C ALA A 1029 -65.78 -17.77 2.17
N LYS A 1030 -65.48 -17.43 0.92
CA LYS A 1030 -64.63 -18.25 0.04
C LYS A 1030 -63.15 -18.08 0.44
N PRO A 1031 -62.26 -19.05 0.12
CA PRO A 1031 -60.84 -18.91 0.43
C PRO A 1031 -60.19 -17.59 -0.03
N PRO A 1032 -60.42 -17.08 -1.26
CA PRO A 1032 -59.87 -15.78 -1.68
C PRO A 1032 -60.36 -14.59 -0.83
N GLU A 1033 -61.63 -14.64 -0.37
CA GLU A 1033 -62.23 -13.58 0.46
C GLU A 1033 -61.65 -13.60 1.87
N LEU A 1034 -61.29 -14.79 2.39
CA LEU A 1034 -60.56 -14.94 3.64
C LEU A 1034 -59.12 -14.43 3.50
N CYS A 1035 -58.43 -14.82 2.43
CA CYS A 1035 -57.05 -14.39 2.14
C CYS A 1035 -56.91 -12.87 2.00
N ALA A 1036 -57.84 -12.21 1.29
CA ALA A 1036 -57.83 -10.76 1.14
C ALA A 1036 -58.18 -10.00 2.44
N ALA A 1037 -58.82 -10.68 3.40
CA ALA A 1037 -59.27 -10.08 4.67
C ALA A 1037 -58.36 -10.42 5.87
N ASP A 1038 -57.48 -11.43 5.77
CA ASP A 1038 -56.40 -11.66 6.74
C ASP A 1038 -55.22 -10.71 6.42
N MET A 1039 -55.34 -9.48 6.94
CA MET A 1039 -54.35 -8.44 6.73
C MET A 1039 -53.09 -8.60 7.60
N THR A 1040 -53.14 -9.47 8.61
CA THR A 1040 -51.99 -9.78 9.47
C THR A 1040 -51.23 -11.03 9.05
N GLN A 1041 -51.75 -11.78 8.07
CA GLN A 1041 -51.19 -13.02 7.53
C GLN A 1041 -50.94 -14.05 8.64
N ASN A 1042 -51.92 -14.24 9.52
CA ASN A 1042 -51.85 -15.11 10.68
C ASN A 1042 -52.77 -16.35 10.60
N ASP A 1043 -53.36 -16.59 9.42
CA ASP A 1043 -54.36 -17.61 9.09
C ASP A 1043 -55.74 -17.38 9.76
N ALA A 1044 -56.05 -16.14 10.19
CA ALA A 1044 -57.32 -15.78 10.80
C ALA A 1044 -57.80 -14.36 10.44
N VAL A 1045 -59.03 -14.26 9.93
CA VAL A 1045 -59.71 -12.95 9.78
C VAL A 1045 -60.31 -12.56 11.13
N GLU A 1046 -59.66 -11.66 11.85
CA GLU A 1046 -60.08 -11.23 13.19
C GLU A 1046 -59.95 -9.71 13.43
N MET A 1047 -60.10 -9.27 14.68
CA MET A 1047 -60.16 -7.83 15.00
C MET A 1047 -58.82 -7.10 14.81
N SER A 1048 -57.69 -7.83 14.70
CA SER A 1048 -56.39 -7.23 14.38
C SER A 1048 -56.30 -6.73 12.95
N ASP A 1049 -57.03 -7.35 12.02
CA ASP A 1049 -56.95 -7.08 10.57
C ASP A 1049 -57.70 -5.80 10.19
N VAL A 1050 -58.61 -5.33 11.04
CA VAL A 1050 -59.42 -4.12 10.82
C VAL A 1050 -58.55 -2.88 10.64
N ALA A 1051 -57.49 -2.71 11.44
CA ALA A 1051 -56.67 -1.50 11.36
C ALA A 1051 -55.76 -1.47 10.12
N PRO A 1052 -55.03 -2.55 9.77
CA PRO A 1052 -54.34 -2.65 8.48
C PRO A 1052 -55.28 -2.52 7.27
N PHE A 1053 -56.45 -3.18 7.27
CA PHE A 1053 -57.43 -3.09 6.19
C PHE A 1053 -57.85 -1.63 5.92
N VAL A 1054 -58.16 -0.89 6.99
CA VAL A 1054 -58.54 0.52 6.88
C VAL A 1054 -57.39 1.39 6.37
N ASN A 1055 -56.13 1.05 6.66
CA ASN A 1055 -54.98 1.80 6.13
C ASN A 1055 -54.83 1.59 4.61
N GLU A 1056 -54.96 0.35 4.12
CA GLU A 1056 -54.86 0.04 2.69
C GLU A 1056 -56.01 0.70 1.89
N VAL A 1057 -57.26 0.60 2.35
CA VAL A 1057 -58.42 1.27 1.72
C VAL A 1057 -58.30 2.80 1.73
N LEU A 1058 -57.50 3.38 2.64
CA LEU A 1058 -57.21 4.81 2.69
C LEU A 1058 -55.89 5.20 2.01
N GLY A 1059 -55.08 4.25 1.56
CA GLY A 1059 -53.77 4.45 0.95
C GLY A 1059 -52.75 5.15 1.84
N GLN A 1060 -52.62 4.74 3.12
CA GLN A 1060 -51.77 5.37 4.14
C GLN A 1060 -50.50 4.60 4.50
#